data_AF-A0A1M4EQP6-F1
#
_entry.id   AF-A0A1M4EQP6-F1
#
_cell.length_a   1.000
_cell.length_b   1.000
_cell.length_c   1.000
_cell.angle_alpha   90.00
_cell.angle_beta   90.00
_cell.angle_gamma   90.00
#
_symmetry.space_group_name_H-M   'P 1'
#
loop_
_entity.id
_entity.type
_entity.pdbx_description
1 polymer ?
#
loop_
_entity_poly.entity_id
_entity_poly.type
_entity_poly.pdbx_seq_one_letter_code
_entity_poly.pdbx_strand_id
1 'polypeptide(L)'
;MRPARIAAAAVLAAAVLCVPQPAQAAVFKHPGVLVSRAQLDFVRANLGNEPWKSAWASLQRSAQASLSYTAKPRATVDCGPGSKPDNGCSDERNDSMAAYTHALQWYLTKDARYAKKAIQIMDAWSAVISKHTGSNAPLQTGWAGANFSRAAELIKHTYPGWAQAARFAGKLRSVYLPVVIAGAPNNNGNWELIMTDAAIGIAVHLDDRASFDRAVATWRGRLPAYVYLTTDGSVPKAPPRSTYDTKAEIIDYWHGQQTFVDGLTQETCRDFWHSGWGLAAIAHVAETAGHQGVDLYSTAKHRLRRAMDLHARVQLTGTVPSWLCGGKVKADLGAHYEVGYNALHQRLGYDDMPYATQWVERKRPVGMSHFLAWETLTHARNPQYAGMGLSATPDFDADGVGDLFSTATGTLTVWNGRGDDTFGPPATAGGEWSGFSRPVAGDYDGDGLTDLLAVKKDTHTLHVWNGQGGNSFGPATELGPGWEPYADSLVTLGDINQDGRTDLGAVHSRTGVFTFWNGKGGNAFGSGTPIGGGWTGFSRPVAGDFDGDGIGDLLAVNEDTHVLHVWNGRGANNFTGAAEVGPGWEPYAGSLMSLGDVNGDGRPDVAAVNAETGTLYVWNGRGGNKFGSATSVGAGWKTSF
;
A
#
# COMPACT_ATOMS: atom_id res chain seq x y z
N MET A 1 44.95 66.00 28.94
CA MET A 1 45.12 65.05 27.81
C MET A 1 44.67 63.66 28.24
N ARG A 2 43.54 63.16 27.70
CA ARG A 2 43.23 61.76 27.38
C ARG A 2 41.74 61.71 26.95
N PRO A 3 41.41 61.22 25.75
CA PRO A 3 40.04 61.20 25.24
C PRO A 3 39.24 60.04 25.86
N ALA A 4 37.96 60.29 26.14
CA ALA A 4 37.00 59.27 26.55
C ALA A 4 36.71 58.33 25.37
N ARG A 5 36.91 57.02 25.60
CA ARG A 5 36.56 55.94 24.67
C ARG A 5 35.04 55.74 24.70
N ILE A 6 34.40 55.87 23.55
CA ILE A 6 33.01 55.43 23.34
C ILE A 6 33.02 53.90 23.24
N ALA A 7 32.31 53.24 24.16
CA ALA A 7 32.09 51.80 24.14
C ALA A 7 31.03 51.46 23.07
N ALA A 8 31.39 50.59 22.13
CA ALA A 8 30.45 50.00 21.19
C ALA A 8 29.60 48.96 21.92
N ALA A 9 28.29 49.19 22.01
CA ALA A 9 27.32 48.21 22.47
C ALA A 9 27.08 47.19 21.34
N ALA A 10 27.52 45.94 21.55
CA ALA A 10 27.18 44.82 20.69
C ALA A 10 25.72 44.42 20.93
N VAL A 11 24.88 44.56 19.91
CA VAL A 11 23.52 44.00 19.89
C VAL A 11 23.65 42.50 19.64
N LEU A 12 23.46 41.69 20.67
CA LEU A 12 23.25 40.25 20.52
C LEU A 12 21.86 40.04 19.89
N ALA A 13 21.83 39.64 18.61
CA ALA A 13 20.64 39.07 18.01
C ALA A 13 20.39 37.69 18.65
N ALA A 14 19.35 37.59 19.48
CA ALA A 14 18.86 36.31 19.95
C ALA A 14 18.24 35.57 18.76
N ALA A 15 18.95 34.56 18.25
CA ALA A 15 18.37 33.59 17.33
C ALA A 15 17.23 32.86 18.04
N VAL A 16 16.00 33.19 17.69
CA VAL A 16 14.84 32.36 18.01
C VAL A 16 15.03 31.06 17.25
N LEU A 17 15.55 30.05 17.94
CA LEU A 17 15.52 28.67 17.46
C LEU A 17 14.03 28.31 17.30
N CYS A 18 13.55 28.34 16.07
CA CYS A 18 12.26 27.78 15.72
C CYS A 18 12.38 26.27 15.96
N VAL A 19 11.92 25.80 17.11
CA VAL A 19 11.78 24.37 17.37
C VAL A 19 10.77 23.88 16.34
N PRO A 20 11.12 22.95 15.43
CA PRO A 20 10.15 22.42 14.50
C PRO A 20 9.00 21.82 15.31
N GLN A 21 7.79 22.33 15.10
CA GLN A 21 6.60 21.66 15.59
C GLN A 21 6.62 20.22 15.06
N PRO A 22 6.39 19.20 15.91
CA PRO A 22 6.25 17.84 15.40
C PRO A 22 5.12 17.85 14.36
N ALA A 23 5.42 17.37 13.16
CA ALA A 23 4.43 17.11 12.13
C ALA A 23 3.25 16.39 12.79
N GLN A 24 2.03 16.89 12.62
CA GLN A 24 0.85 16.22 13.14
C GLN A 24 0.84 14.80 12.56
N ALA A 25 0.98 13.80 13.42
CA ALA A 25 1.09 12.41 12.99
C ALA A 25 -0.09 12.07 12.05
N ALA A 26 0.21 11.49 10.89
CA ALA A 26 -0.82 11.08 9.93
C ALA A 26 -1.89 10.23 10.62
N VAL A 27 -3.16 10.54 10.35
CA VAL A 27 -4.31 9.81 10.89
C VAL A 27 -4.33 8.41 10.28
N PHE A 28 -4.63 7.39 11.08
CA PHE A 28 -4.75 6.02 10.59
C PHE A 28 -5.95 5.86 9.64
N LYS A 29 -5.76 5.08 8.57
CA LYS A 29 -6.81 4.70 7.62
C LYS A 29 -7.52 3.45 8.13
N HIS A 30 -8.86 3.47 8.10
CA HIS A 30 -9.71 2.42 8.67
C HIS A 30 -10.87 1.98 7.76
N PRO A 31 -11.21 0.67 7.70
CA PRO A 31 -10.41 -0.44 8.20
C PRO A 31 -9.06 -0.52 7.46
N GLY A 32 -7.99 -0.80 8.19
CA GLY A 32 -6.64 -0.85 7.63
C GLY A 32 -5.69 -1.84 8.31
N VAL A 33 -6.24 -2.83 9.03
CA VAL A 33 -5.46 -3.93 9.64
C VAL A 33 -5.51 -5.14 8.72
N LEU A 34 -4.37 -5.47 8.09
CA LEU A 34 -4.18 -6.46 7.03
C LEU A 34 -4.99 -6.22 5.75
N VAL A 35 -6.29 -5.91 5.87
CA VAL A 35 -7.19 -5.64 4.75
C VAL A 35 -7.74 -4.22 4.82
N SER A 36 -7.77 -3.54 3.67
CA SER A 36 -8.40 -2.22 3.52
C SER A 36 -9.87 -2.33 3.14
N ARG A 37 -10.60 -1.21 3.24
CA ARG A 37 -11.99 -1.12 2.77
C ARG A 37 -12.12 -1.50 1.28
N ALA A 38 -11.27 -0.93 0.44
CA ALA A 38 -11.25 -1.17 -1.00
C ALA A 38 -11.02 -2.66 -1.33
N GLN A 39 -10.08 -3.31 -0.64
CA GLN A 39 -9.84 -4.75 -0.79
C GLN A 39 -11.10 -5.57 -0.46
N LEU A 40 -11.78 -5.23 0.63
CA LEU A 40 -12.99 -5.96 1.03
C LEU A 40 -14.16 -5.74 0.07
N ASP A 41 -14.32 -4.53 -0.47
CA ASP A 41 -15.36 -4.24 -1.45
C ASP A 41 -15.10 -4.96 -2.78
N PHE A 42 -13.84 -4.99 -3.21
CA PHE A 42 -13.40 -5.78 -4.36
C PHE A 42 -13.70 -7.28 -4.19
N VAL A 43 -13.35 -7.86 -3.04
CA VAL A 43 -13.67 -9.27 -2.74
C VAL A 43 -15.18 -9.49 -2.76
N ARG A 44 -15.95 -8.59 -2.15
CA ARG A 44 -17.42 -8.67 -2.12
C ARG A 44 -18.03 -8.71 -3.51
N ALA A 45 -17.54 -7.86 -4.42
CA ALA A 45 -17.97 -7.84 -5.82
C ALA A 45 -17.62 -9.14 -6.56
N ASN A 46 -16.59 -9.87 -6.11
CA ASN A 46 -16.06 -11.06 -6.76
C ASN A 46 -16.43 -12.40 -6.10
N LEU A 47 -17.27 -12.43 -5.06
CA LEU A 47 -17.63 -13.67 -4.35
C LEU A 47 -18.22 -14.78 -5.25
N GLY A 48 -18.76 -14.42 -6.42
CA GLY A 48 -19.28 -15.38 -7.41
C GLY A 48 -18.21 -15.97 -8.34
N ASN A 49 -16.99 -15.44 -8.34
CA ASN A 49 -15.91 -15.76 -9.28
C ASN A 49 -14.79 -16.55 -8.58
N GLU A 50 -14.06 -17.39 -9.31
CA GLU A 50 -12.86 -18.03 -8.76
C GLU A 50 -11.67 -17.04 -8.71
N PRO A 51 -10.81 -17.10 -7.67
CA PRO A 51 -10.79 -18.11 -6.60
C PRO A 51 -11.68 -17.79 -5.37
N TRP A 52 -12.36 -16.64 -5.33
CA TRP A 52 -13.16 -16.23 -4.17
C TRP A 52 -14.36 -17.12 -3.91
N LYS A 53 -14.98 -17.67 -4.96
CA LYS A 53 -16.13 -18.57 -4.86
C LYS A 53 -15.79 -19.82 -4.04
N SER A 54 -14.71 -20.51 -4.39
CA SER A 54 -14.27 -21.69 -3.63
C SER A 54 -13.79 -21.33 -2.22
N ALA A 55 -13.10 -20.20 -2.05
CA ALA A 55 -12.68 -19.70 -0.75
C ALA A 55 -13.85 -19.32 0.17
N TRP A 56 -14.86 -18.64 -0.37
CA TRP A 56 -16.08 -18.29 0.34
C TRP A 56 -16.87 -19.53 0.75
N ALA A 57 -17.02 -20.50 -0.15
CA ALA A 57 -17.66 -21.77 0.17
C ALA A 57 -16.88 -22.55 1.25
N SER A 58 -15.55 -22.48 1.25
CA SER A 58 -14.70 -23.04 2.32
C SER A 58 -14.96 -22.37 3.66
N LEU A 59 -15.04 -21.04 3.67
CA LEU A 59 -15.38 -20.26 4.86
C LEU A 59 -16.74 -20.67 5.43
N GLN A 60 -17.78 -20.70 4.60
CA GLN A 60 -19.15 -21.00 5.04
C GLN A 60 -19.30 -22.41 5.66
N ARG A 61 -18.46 -23.37 5.27
CA ARG A 61 -18.44 -24.74 5.83
C ARG A 61 -17.65 -24.86 7.12
N SER A 62 -16.90 -23.84 7.51
CA SER A 62 -16.06 -23.86 8.71
C SER A 62 -16.88 -23.90 9.99
N ALA A 63 -16.43 -24.68 10.97
CA ALA A 63 -17.05 -24.69 12.30
C ALA A 63 -17.01 -23.30 12.96
N GLN A 64 -15.94 -22.53 12.73
CA GLN A 64 -15.73 -21.17 13.20
C GLN A 64 -16.64 -20.14 12.51
N ALA A 65 -17.27 -20.50 11.38
CA ALA A 65 -18.22 -19.62 10.68
C ALA A 65 -19.66 -19.79 11.17
N SER A 66 -19.94 -20.79 12.03
CA SER A 66 -21.29 -21.09 12.50
C SER A 66 -21.84 -20.03 13.46
N LEU A 67 -23.08 -19.57 13.23
CA LEU A 67 -23.78 -18.71 14.19
C LEU A 67 -24.09 -19.42 15.54
N SER A 68 -23.96 -20.75 15.62
CA SER A 68 -24.02 -21.50 16.89
C SER A 68 -22.68 -21.59 17.62
N TYR A 69 -21.59 -21.03 17.06
CA TYR A 69 -20.28 -21.02 17.70
C TYR A 69 -20.35 -20.38 19.09
N THR A 70 -19.69 -21.03 20.06
CA THR A 70 -19.66 -20.64 21.47
C THR A 70 -18.21 -20.47 21.91
N ALA A 71 -17.86 -19.23 22.26
CA ALA A 71 -16.52 -18.88 22.77
C ALA A 71 -16.27 -19.49 24.16
N LYS A 72 -14.99 -19.72 24.48
CA LYS A 72 -14.49 -20.32 25.72
C LYS A 72 -13.47 -19.39 26.40
N PRO A 73 -13.88 -18.19 26.84
CA PRO A 73 -12.96 -17.20 27.35
C PRO A 73 -12.34 -17.63 28.69
N ARG A 74 -11.07 -17.28 28.89
CA ARG A 74 -10.29 -17.60 30.10
C ARG A 74 -9.70 -16.33 30.68
N ALA A 75 -9.67 -16.23 32.01
CA ALA A 75 -9.03 -15.08 32.67
C ALA A 75 -7.50 -15.11 32.52
N THR A 76 -6.90 -16.31 32.56
CA THR A 76 -5.48 -16.55 32.30
C THR A 76 -5.38 -17.59 31.20
N VAL A 77 -4.62 -17.27 30.15
CA VAL A 77 -4.24 -18.22 29.08
C VAL A 77 -2.83 -18.69 29.39
N ASP A 78 -2.68 -19.95 29.81
CA ASP A 78 -1.41 -20.50 30.25
C ASP A 78 -0.89 -21.57 29.27
N CYS A 79 0.21 -21.24 28.58
CA CYS A 79 0.74 -21.98 27.45
C CYS A 79 2.19 -22.39 27.69
N GLY A 80 2.40 -23.65 28.08
CA GLY A 80 3.74 -24.21 28.21
C GLY A 80 4.40 -24.53 26.85
N PRO A 81 5.57 -25.19 26.84
CA PRO A 81 6.30 -25.50 25.62
C PRO A 81 5.44 -26.28 24.61
N GLY A 82 5.37 -25.80 23.37
CA GLY A 82 4.49 -26.41 22.35
C GLY A 82 3.00 -26.37 22.71
N SER A 83 2.58 -25.40 23.53
CA SER A 83 1.24 -25.31 24.14
C SER A 83 0.90 -26.49 25.06
N LYS A 84 1.88 -26.99 25.81
CA LYS A 84 1.68 -28.05 26.83
C LYS A 84 2.19 -27.57 28.20
N PRO A 85 1.32 -27.37 29.21
CA PRO A 85 -0.14 -27.57 29.16
C PRO A 85 -0.83 -26.57 28.21
N ASP A 86 -2.02 -26.97 27.73
CA ASP A 86 -2.93 -26.13 26.94
C ASP A 86 -4.07 -25.65 27.86
N ASN A 87 -3.75 -24.67 28.72
CA ASN A 87 -4.72 -24.08 29.62
C ASN A 87 -5.30 -22.82 28.97
N GLY A 88 -6.09 -23.00 27.91
CA GLY A 88 -6.79 -21.93 27.20
C GLY A 88 -6.11 -21.41 25.94
N CYS A 89 -4.98 -22.00 25.51
CA CYS A 89 -4.25 -21.60 24.31
C CYS A 89 -5.07 -21.87 23.05
N SER A 90 -5.59 -23.09 22.95
CA SER A 90 -6.46 -23.48 21.84
C SER A 90 -7.82 -22.79 21.91
N ASP A 91 -8.36 -22.58 23.11
CA ASP A 91 -9.63 -21.84 23.30
C ASP A 91 -9.50 -20.42 22.70
N GLU A 92 -8.49 -19.66 23.13
CA GLU A 92 -8.26 -18.30 22.65
C GLU A 92 -7.95 -18.22 21.15
N ARG A 93 -7.06 -19.09 20.67
CA ARG A 93 -6.66 -19.09 19.26
C ARG A 93 -7.85 -19.37 18.36
N ASN A 94 -8.66 -20.37 18.70
CA ASN A 94 -9.85 -20.72 17.92
C ASN A 94 -10.93 -19.64 17.97
N ASP A 95 -11.14 -19.03 19.14
CA ASP A 95 -12.14 -17.98 19.30
C ASP A 95 -11.74 -16.70 18.54
N SER A 96 -10.44 -16.33 18.54
CA SER A 96 -9.95 -15.18 17.77
C SER A 96 -10.14 -15.37 16.26
N MET A 97 -9.84 -16.57 15.75
CA MET A 97 -10.11 -16.94 14.35
C MET A 97 -11.61 -16.90 14.03
N ALA A 98 -12.46 -17.37 14.93
CA ALA A 98 -13.92 -17.30 14.77
C ALA A 98 -14.43 -15.86 14.77
N ALA A 99 -13.92 -14.99 15.64
CA ALA A 99 -14.26 -13.57 15.64
C ALA A 99 -13.95 -12.92 14.29
N TYR A 100 -12.74 -13.14 13.75
CA TYR A 100 -12.36 -12.58 12.45
C TYR A 100 -13.17 -13.18 11.29
N THR A 101 -13.43 -14.49 11.34
CA THR A 101 -14.30 -15.18 10.37
C THR A 101 -15.69 -14.55 10.31
N HIS A 102 -16.30 -14.28 11.47
CA HIS A 102 -17.59 -13.61 11.52
C HIS A 102 -17.54 -12.14 11.11
N ALA A 103 -16.45 -11.43 11.40
CA ALA A 103 -16.25 -10.06 10.91
C ALA A 103 -16.17 -9.99 9.38
N LEU A 104 -15.48 -10.94 8.74
CA LEU A 104 -15.47 -11.07 7.28
C LEU A 104 -16.87 -11.41 6.73
N GLN A 105 -17.57 -12.39 7.32
CA GLN A 105 -18.94 -12.71 6.89
C GLN A 105 -19.87 -11.50 7.00
N TRP A 106 -19.76 -10.71 8.08
CA TRP A 106 -20.48 -9.45 8.20
C TRP A 106 -20.18 -8.53 7.02
N TYR A 107 -18.92 -8.25 6.74
CA TYR A 107 -18.59 -7.27 5.72
C TYR A 107 -19.05 -7.71 4.33
N LEU A 108 -18.84 -8.98 4.01
CA LEU A 108 -19.10 -9.57 2.69
C LEU A 108 -20.59 -9.75 2.41
N THR A 109 -21.40 -10.06 3.42
CA THR A 109 -22.85 -10.30 3.26
C THR A 109 -23.72 -9.12 3.68
N LYS A 110 -23.18 -8.23 4.52
CA LYS A 110 -23.91 -7.20 5.29
C LYS A 110 -25.05 -7.78 6.17
N ASP A 111 -24.96 -9.05 6.53
CA ASP A 111 -25.88 -9.68 7.47
C ASP A 111 -25.43 -9.43 8.92
N ALA A 112 -26.19 -8.58 9.63
CA ALA A 112 -25.87 -8.14 10.98
C ALA A 112 -25.76 -9.28 12.01
N ARG A 113 -26.28 -10.48 11.73
CA ARG A 113 -26.09 -11.65 12.60
C ARG A 113 -24.62 -12.00 12.78
N TYR A 114 -23.82 -11.85 11.73
CA TYR A 114 -22.38 -12.14 11.80
C TYR A 114 -21.62 -11.05 12.57
N ALA A 115 -21.97 -9.78 12.41
CA ALA A 115 -21.37 -8.70 13.22
C ALA A 115 -21.65 -8.92 14.72
N LYS A 116 -22.91 -9.22 15.05
CA LYS A 116 -23.32 -9.53 16.43
C LYS A 116 -22.59 -10.73 16.99
N LYS A 117 -22.33 -11.77 16.18
CA LYS A 117 -21.56 -12.94 16.61
C LYS A 117 -20.08 -12.63 16.84
N ALA A 118 -19.45 -11.87 15.95
CA ALA A 118 -18.07 -11.40 16.16
C ALA A 118 -17.96 -10.59 17.46
N ILE A 119 -18.89 -9.65 17.67
CA ILE A 119 -19.00 -8.85 18.91
C ILE A 119 -19.19 -9.75 20.12
N GLN A 120 -20.09 -10.74 20.06
CA GLN A 120 -20.33 -11.66 21.17
C GLN A 120 -19.05 -12.38 21.62
N ILE A 121 -18.24 -12.85 20.67
CA ILE A 121 -16.97 -13.55 20.96
C ILE A 121 -15.96 -12.57 21.58
N MET A 122 -15.77 -11.40 20.98
CA MET A 122 -14.85 -10.37 21.47
C MET A 122 -15.26 -9.85 22.86
N ASP A 123 -16.56 -9.65 23.09
CA ASP A 123 -17.10 -9.19 24.38
C ASP A 123 -16.94 -10.26 25.46
N ALA A 124 -17.09 -11.55 25.12
CA ALA A 124 -16.87 -12.64 26.05
C ALA A 124 -15.42 -12.71 26.54
N TRP A 125 -14.44 -12.54 25.65
CA TRP A 125 -13.02 -12.48 26.01
C TRP A 125 -12.67 -11.23 26.80
N SER A 126 -13.08 -10.05 26.34
CA SER A 126 -12.74 -8.79 27.01
C SER A 126 -13.32 -8.67 28.42
N ALA A 127 -14.37 -9.42 28.74
CA ALA A 127 -14.96 -9.47 30.07
C ALA A 127 -14.04 -10.14 31.11
N VAL A 128 -13.17 -11.08 30.70
CA VAL A 128 -12.43 -11.93 31.67
C VAL A 128 -10.91 -11.92 31.49
N ILE A 129 -10.39 -11.76 30.26
CA ILE A 129 -8.95 -11.92 30.00
C ILE A 129 -8.12 -10.91 30.81
N SER A 130 -7.06 -11.40 31.43
CA SER A 130 -6.19 -10.60 32.30
C SER A 130 -4.70 -10.78 32.03
N LYS A 131 -4.26 -11.94 31.53
CA LYS A 131 -2.86 -12.21 31.22
C LYS A 131 -2.66 -13.49 30.39
N HIS A 132 -1.51 -13.55 29.73
CA HIS A 132 -0.92 -14.76 29.16
C HIS A 132 0.27 -15.21 30.01
N THR A 133 0.39 -16.50 30.29
CA THR A 133 1.51 -17.09 31.07
C THR A 133 2.08 -18.34 30.39
N GLY A 134 3.23 -18.78 30.88
CA GLY A 134 3.95 -19.92 30.30
C GLY A 134 4.94 -19.51 29.21
N SER A 135 5.83 -20.43 28.84
CA SER A 135 6.95 -20.14 27.92
C SER A 135 6.49 -19.80 26.50
N ASN A 136 5.30 -20.24 26.09
CA ASN A 136 4.74 -19.96 24.77
C ASN A 136 3.80 -18.74 24.77
N ALA A 137 3.64 -18.05 25.92
CA ALA A 137 2.76 -16.88 26.03
C ALA A 137 3.02 -15.81 24.97
N PRO A 138 4.28 -15.40 24.66
CA PRO A 138 4.51 -14.34 23.69
C PRO A 138 3.96 -14.68 22.30
N LEU A 139 4.26 -15.89 21.81
CA LEU A 139 3.79 -16.36 20.50
C LEU A 139 2.27 -16.58 20.49
N GLN A 140 1.70 -17.18 21.54
CA GLN A 140 0.26 -17.32 21.67
C GLN A 140 -0.45 -15.97 21.63
N THR A 141 0.08 -14.97 22.33
CA THR A 141 -0.46 -13.59 22.33
C THR A 141 -0.38 -12.98 20.93
N GLY A 142 0.69 -13.24 20.19
CA GLY A 142 0.82 -12.86 18.78
C GLY A 142 -0.26 -13.52 17.91
N TRP A 143 -0.45 -14.83 18.01
CA TRP A 143 -1.46 -15.54 17.21
C TRP A 143 -2.88 -15.04 17.43
N ALA A 144 -3.30 -14.92 18.69
CA ALA A 144 -4.64 -14.45 19.02
C ALA A 144 -4.79 -12.95 18.74
N GLY A 145 -3.78 -12.15 19.08
CA GLY A 145 -3.77 -10.70 18.92
C GLY A 145 -3.95 -10.26 17.47
N ALA A 146 -3.29 -10.94 16.52
CA ALA A 146 -3.42 -10.63 15.10
C ALA A 146 -4.86 -10.83 14.57
N ASN A 147 -5.54 -11.92 14.92
CA ASN A 147 -6.92 -12.13 14.49
C ASN A 147 -7.90 -11.21 15.23
N PHE A 148 -7.70 -11.00 16.53
CA PHE A 148 -8.57 -10.13 17.31
C PHE A 148 -8.49 -8.67 16.87
N SER A 149 -7.30 -8.15 16.55
CA SER A 149 -7.17 -6.79 16.01
C SER A 149 -7.88 -6.65 14.67
N ARG A 150 -7.70 -7.61 13.74
CA ARG A 150 -8.41 -7.63 12.45
C ARG A 150 -9.93 -7.68 12.61
N ALA A 151 -10.43 -8.54 13.50
CA ALA A 151 -11.86 -8.64 13.79
C ALA A 151 -12.43 -7.34 14.37
N ALA A 152 -11.75 -6.79 15.38
CA ALA A 152 -12.16 -5.57 16.05
C ALA A 152 -12.12 -4.36 15.12
N GLU A 153 -11.09 -4.28 14.28
CA GLU A 153 -10.94 -3.25 13.26
C GLU A 153 -12.12 -3.24 12.29
N LEU A 154 -12.40 -4.39 11.68
CA LEU A 154 -13.52 -4.52 10.76
C LEU A 154 -14.85 -4.14 11.43
N ILE A 155 -15.13 -4.66 12.62
CA ILE A 155 -16.40 -4.37 13.29
C ILE A 155 -16.51 -2.90 13.70
N LYS A 156 -15.50 -2.34 14.38
CA LYS A 156 -15.51 -0.95 14.88
C LYS A 156 -15.78 0.06 13.76
N HIS A 157 -15.19 -0.16 12.58
CA HIS A 157 -15.24 0.81 11.48
C HIS A 157 -16.26 0.48 10.39
N THR A 158 -17.04 -0.61 10.54
CA THR A 158 -18.03 -1.00 9.52
C THR A 158 -19.39 -1.41 10.08
N TYR A 159 -19.53 -1.54 11.41
CA TYR A 159 -20.79 -1.86 12.06
C TYR A 159 -21.08 -0.89 13.21
N PRO A 160 -22.25 -0.20 13.23
CA PRO A 160 -22.51 0.86 14.21
C PRO A 160 -22.83 0.36 15.64
N GLY A 161 -23.09 -0.94 15.82
CA GLY A 161 -23.72 -1.47 17.04
C GLY A 161 -22.81 -2.19 18.03
N TRP A 162 -21.64 -1.64 18.39
CA TRP A 162 -20.71 -2.27 19.35
C TRP A 162 -20.50 -1.43 20.62
N ALA A 163 -21.40 -1.59 21.59
CA ALA A 163 -21.37 -0.82 22.84
C ALA A 163 -20.08 -1.02 23.67
N GLN A 164 -19.52 -2.24 23.67
CA GLN A 164 -18.37 -2.60 24.49
C GLN A 164 -17.02 -2.48 23.75
N ALA A 165 -16.98 -1.81 22.59
CA ALA A 165 -15.76 -1.63 21.79
C ALA A 165 -14.60 -1.06 22.63
N ALA A 166 -14.87 -0.05 23.46
CA ALA A 166 -13.86 0.56 24.32
C ALA A 166 -13.27 -0.43 25.35
N ARG A 167 -14.09 -1.35 25.89
CA ARG A 167 -13.60 -2.40 26.81
C ARG A 167 -12.67 -3.37 26.08
N PHE A 168 -13.03 -3.78 24.87
CA PHE A 168 -12.20 -4.67 24.06
C PHE A 168 -10.87 -4.01 23.70
N ALA A 169 -10.91 -2.77 23.19
CA ALA A 169 -9.72 -1.96 22.91
C ALA A 169 -8.83 -1.82 24.17
N GLY A 170 -9.44 -1.60 25.34
CA GLY A 170 -8.74 -1.56 26.62
C GLY A 170 -7.97 -2.86 26.92
N LYS A 171 -8.51 -4.03 26.57
CA LYS A 171 -7.82 -5.33 26.74
C LYS A 171 -6.71 -5.55 25.72
N LEU A 172 -6.91 -5.15 24.45
CA LEU A 172 -5.80 -5.13 23.48
C LEU A 172 -4.64 -4.27 23.98
N ARG A 173 -4.93 -3.07 24.52
CA ARG A 173 -3.94 -2.15 25.06
C ARG A 173 -3.22 -2.65 26.32
N SER A 174 -3.96 -3.25 27.25
CA SER A 174 -3.43 -3.60 28.59
C SER A 174 -2.92 -5.04 28.71
N VAL A 175 -3.40 -5.98 27.90
CA VAL A 175 -3.05 -7.40 28.01
C VAL A 175 -2.21 -7.88 26.83
N TYR A 176 -2.59 -7.53 25.60
CA TYR A 176 -1.93 -8.05 24.39
C TYR A 176 -0.72 -7.22 23.98
N LEU A 177 -0.91 -5.92 23.77
CA LEU A 177 0.10 -5.02 23.22
C LEU A 177 1.42 -5.04 24.00
N PRO A 178 1.45 -4.98 25.35
CA PRO A 178 2.72 -4.96 26.10
C PRO A 178 3.56 -6.23 25.88
N VAL A 179 2.91 -7.38 25.63
CA VAL A 179 3.60 -8.64 25.37
C VAL A 179 4.16 -8.66 23.96
N VAL A 180 3.35 -8.31 22.95
CA VAL A 180 3.76 -8.44 21.55
C VAL A 180 4.73 -7.35 21.11
N ILE A 181 4.59 -6.12 21.61
CA ILE A 181 5.49 -5.00 21.27
C ILE A 181 6.88 -5.11 21.94
N ALA A 182 7.02 -5.98 22.94
CA ALA A 182 8.31 -6.28 23.56
C ALA A 182 9.28 -6.96 22.57
N GLY A 183 8.73 -7.71 21.62
CA GLY A 183 9.47 -8.56 20.68
C GLY A 183 10.09 -9.79 21.36
N ALA A 184 10.79 -10.59 20.58
CA ALA A 184 11.42 -11.83 21.03
C ALA A 184 12.76 -12.06 20.29
N PRO A 185 13.76 -11.18 20.49
CA PRO A 185 14.93 -11.12 19.62
C PRO A 185 15.81 -12.38 19.68
N ASN A 186 15.80 -13.08 20.83
CA ASN A 186 16.57 -14.30 21.09
C ASN A 186 15.76 -15.61 20.92
N ASN A 187 14.53 -15.51 20.42
CA ASN A 187 13.73 -16.67 20.03
C ASN A 187 13.79 -16.84 18.51
N ASN A 188 13.25 -17.96 18.03
CA ASN A 188 13.13 -18.23 16.60
C ASN A 188 12.52 -17.04 15.84
N GLY A 189 13.05 -16.81 14.65
CA GLY A 189 12.69 -15.79 13.67
C GLY A 189 11.22 -15.43 13.62
N ASN A 190 10.38 -16.45 13.39
CA ASN A 190 8.94 -16.32 13.20
C ASN A 190 8.22 -15.75 14.43
N TRP A 191 8.74 -15.95 15.65
CA TRP A 191 8.07 -15.49 16.87
C TRP A 191 7.95 -13.97 16.90
N GLU A 192 9.08 -13.27 16.76
CA GLU A 192 9.10 -11.82 16.79
C GLU A 192 8.33 -11.21 15.62
N LEU A 193 8.35 -11.85 14.45
CA LEU A 193 7.59 -11.40 13.27
C LEU A 193 6.07 -11.53 13.48
N ILE A 194 5.58 -12.65 14.01
CA ILE A 194 4.16 -12.86 14.31
C ILE A 194 3.69 -11.92 15.44
N MET A 195 4.54 -11.72 16.46
CA MET A 195 4.27 -10.70 17.48
C MET A 195 4.19 -9.31 16.86
N THR A 196 5.03 -9.00 15.88
CA THR A 196 5.00 -7.72 15.17
C THR A 196 3.73 -7.54 14.33
N ASP A 197 3.23 -8.59 13.67
CA ASP A 197 1.92 -8.61 12.97
C ASP A 197 0.76 -8.26 13.93
N ALA A 198 0.74 -8.88 15.10
CA ALA A 198 -0.24 -8.52 16.14
C ALA A 198 -0.05 -7.08 16.63
N ALA A 199 1.18 -6.66 16.90
CA ALA A 199 1.49 -5.36 17.47
C ALA A 199 1.08 -4.22 16.53
N ILE A 200 1.41 -4.30 15.24
CA ILE A 200 1.06 -3.28 14.24
C ILE A 200 -0.45 -3.20 14.04
N GLY A 201 -1.15 -4.33 14.00
CA GLY A 201 -2.61 -4.35 13.87
C GLY A 201 -3.32 -3.79 15.10
N ILE A 202 -2.85 -4.12 16.30
CA ILE A 202 -3.36 -3.52 17.54
C ILE A 202 -3.09 -2.00 17.56
N ALA A 203 -1.91 -1.57 17.13
CA ALA A 203 -1.55 -0.15 17.09
C ALA A 203 -2.48 0.66 16.18
N VAL A 204 -2.75 0.18 14.95
CA VAL A 204 -3.73 0.80 14.05
C VAL A 204 -5.10 0.87 14.73
N HIS A 205 -5.64 -0.26 15.21
CA HIS A 205 -6.98 -0.29 15.83
C HIS A 205 -7.16 0.68 17.02
N LEU A 206 -6.07 0.89 17.77
CA LEU A 206 -6.02 1.73 18.96
C LEU A 206 -5.65 3.20 18.67
N ASP A 207 -5.44 3.56 17.41
CA ASP A 207 -4.95 4.87 16.98
C ASP A 207 -3.60 5.23 17.65
N ASP A 208 -2.71 4.24 17.85
CA ASP A 208 -1.46 4.35 18.61
C ASP A 208 -0.24 4.43 17.68
N ARG A 209 0.10 5.66 17.25
CA ARG A 209 1.22 5.88 16.32
C ARG A 209 2.58 5.44 16.87
N ALA A 210 2.84 5.66 18.15
CA ALA A 210 4.12 5.28 18.77
C ALA A 210 4.35 3.76 18.73
N SER A 211 3.30 2.98 19.00
CA SER A 211 3.36 1.52 18.93
C SER A 211 3.49 1.03 17.48
N PHE A 212 2.81 1.69 16.53
CA PHE A 212 2.95 1.42 15.10
C PHE A 212 4.39 1.63 14.62
N ASP A 213 4.99 2.79 14.92
CA ASP A 213 6.36 3.12 14.52
C ASP A 213 7.37 2.13 15.12
N ARG A 214 7.16 1.72 16.38
CA ARG A 214 7.98 0.70 17.02
C ARG A 214 7.83 -0.67 16.37
N ALA A 215 6.63 -1.06 15.95
CA ALA A 215 6.41 -2.30 15.21
C ALA A 215 7.11 -2.27 13.84
N VAL A 216 7.00 -1.17 13.11
CA VAL A 216 7.72 -0.95 11.84
C VAL A 216 9.24 -1.01 12.04
N ALA A 217 9.77 -0.36 13.08
CA ALA A 217 11.20 -0.41 13.39
C ALA A 217 11.67 -1.84 13.73
N THR A 218 10.87 -2.59 14.49
CA THR A 218 11.15 -4.00 14.81
C THR A 218 11.18 -4.85 13.53
N TRP A 219 10.19 -4.67 12.64
CA TRP A 219 10.13 -5.36 11.36
C TRP A 219 11.36 -5.06 10.49
N ARG A 220 11.73 -3.77 10.35
CA ARG A 220 12.87 -3.34 9.50
C ARG A 220 14.18 -3.97 9.95
N GLY A 221 14.38 -4.08 11.26
CA GLY A 221 15.57 -4.72 11.82
C GLY A 221 15.50 -6.26 11.80
N ARG A 222 14.32 -6.86 11.95
CA ARG A 222 14.15 -8.32 11.98
C ARG A 222 14.23 -8.95 10.58
N LEU A 223 13.77 -8.26 9.54
CA LEU A 223 13.76 -8.75 8.16
C LEU A 223 15.13 -9.27 7.67
N PRO A 224 16.24 -8.50 7.71
CA PRO A 224 17.56 -8.97 7.27
C PRO A 224 18.17 -10.03 8.19
N ALA A 225 17.69 -10.13 9.43
CA ALA A 225 18.08 -11.18 10.37
C ALA A 225 17.24 -12.47 10.20
N TYR A 226 16.19 -12.43 9.39
CA TYR A 226 15.31 -13.57 9.14
C TYR A 226 15.46 -14.13 7.73
N VAL A 227 15.50 -13.29 6.69
CA VAL A 227 15.73 -13.74 5.31
C VAL A 227 17.09 -13.23 4.89
N TYR A 228 17.99 -14.10 4.48
CA TYR A 228 19.34 -13.73 4.07
C TYR A 228 19.39 -13.28 2.60
N LEU A 229 20.22 -12.26 2.34
CA LEU A 229 20.75 -11.95 1.02
C LEU A 229 22.27 -11.89 1.10
N THR A 230 22.92 -12.24 0.00
CA THR A 230 24.39 -12.14 -0.18
C THR A 230 24.92 -10.72 0.06
N THR A 231 24.08 -9.70 -0.13
CA THR A 231 24.40 -8.30 0.20
C THR A 231 24.55 -8.05 1.71
N ASP A 232 24.11 -8.96 2.58
CA ASP A 232 24.28 -8.85 4.03
C ASP A 232 25.71 -9.14 4.50
N GLY A 233 26.53 -9.79 3.67
CA GLY A 233 27.90 -10.20 3.98
C GLY A 233 28.05 -11.72 4.03
N SER A 234 29.11 -12.21 4.68
CA SER A 234 29.44 -13.65 4.68
C SER A 234 28.55 -14.51 5.59
N VAL A 235 27.76 -13.88 6.47
CA VAL A 235 26.75 -14.50 7.34
C VAL A 235 25.54 -13.55 7.50
N PRO A 236 24.36 -14.08 7.88
CA PRO A 236 23.19 -13.27 8.15
C PRO A 236 23.39 -12.24 9.26
N LYS A 237 22.58 -11.17 9.23
CA LYS A 237 22.58 -10.16 10.31
C LYS A 237 22.04 -10.77 11.60
N ALA A 238 22.60 -10.37 12.74
CA ALA A 238 22.01 -10.66 14.04
C ALA A 238 20.68 -9.91 14.20
N PRO A 239 19.65 -10.52 14.82
CA PRO A 239 18.46 -9.79 15.18
C PRO A 239 18.77 -8.60 16.11
N PRO A 240 18.16 -7.42 15.91
CA PRO A 240 18.36 -6.30 16.81
C PRO A 240 17.98 -6.65 18.24
N ARG A 241 18.79 -6.19 19.22
CA ARG A 241 18.61 -6.47 20.66
C ARG A 241 18.79 -7.95 21.05
N SER A 242 19.30 -8.79 20.15
CA SER A 242 19.70 -10.15 20.50
C SER A 242 21.06 -10.17 21.21
N THR A 243 21.39 -11.31 21.80
CA THR A 243 22.70 -11.59 22.39
C THR A 243 23.67 -12.26 21.42
N TYR A 244 23.26 -12.50 20.17
CA TYR A 244 24.12 -13.15 19.18
C TYR A 244 25.13 -12.14 18.64
N ASP A 245 26.41 -12.34 18.95
CA ASP A 245 27.49 -11.41 18.59
C ASP A 245 28.66 -12.06 17.83
N THR A 246 28.70 -13.39 17.78
CA THR A 246 29.71 -14.14 17.02
C THR A 246 29.14 -14.86 15.79
N LYS A 247 30.03 -15.15 14.82
CA LYS A 247 29.70 -15.98 13.65
C LYS A 247 29.16 -17.36 14.05
N ALA A 248 29.73 -17.97 15.09
CA ALA A 248 29.33 -19.30 15.55
C ALA A 248 27.90 -19.30 16.11
N GLU A 249 27.56 -18.28 16.90
CA GLU A 249 26.20 -18.10 17.42
C GLU A 249 25.18 -17.81 16.32
N ILE A 250 25.54 -17.03 15.31
CA ILE A 250 24.66 -16.80 14.16
C ILE A 250 24.43 -18.11 13.38
N ILE A 251 25.46 -18.93 13.19
CA ILE A 251 25.30 -20.24 12.54
C ILE A 251 24.43 -21.17 13.37
N ASP A 252 24.62 -21.22 14.68
CA ASP A 252 23.79 -22.01 15.60
C ASP A 252 22.33 -21.55 15.57
N TYR A 253 22.11 -20.23 15.64
CA TYR A 253 20.80 -19.61 15.48
C TYR A 253 20.16 -19.98 14.15
N TRP A 254 20.91 -20.04 13.05
CA TRP A 254 20.45 -20.50 11.72
C TRP A 254 20.45 -22.03 11.57
N HIS A 255 20.34 -22.77 12.68
CA HIS A 255 20.23 -24.22 12.75
C HIS A 255 21.38 -24.98 12.07
N GLY A 256 22.59 -24.46 12.21
CA GLY A 256 23.82 -25.08 11.71
C GLY A 256 24.05 -24.89 10.20
N GLN A 257 23.26 -24.06 9.51
CA GLN A 257 23.48 -23.76 8.10
C GLN A 257 24.79 -22.98 7.93
N GLN A 258 25.68 -23.47 7.05
CA GLN A 258 27.00 -22.85 6.82
C GLN A 258 27.15 -22.20 5.45
N THR A 259 26.29 -22.58 4.48
CA THR A 259 26.29 -22.01 3.13
C THR A 259 25.10 -21.09 2.96
N PHE A 260 25.32 -19.78 2.85
CA PHE A 260 24.23 -18.82 2.75
C PHE A 260 24.02 -18.37 1.30
N VAL A 261 22.79 -18.51 0.81
CA VAL A 261 22.36 -18.05 -0.52
C VAL A 261 21.09 -17.21 -0.38
N ASP A 262 20.86 -16.32 -1.34
CA ASP A 262 19.68 -15.44 -1.34
C ASP A 262 18.38 -16.24 -1.14
N GLY A 263 17.56 -15.77 -0.20
CA GLY A 263 16.26 -16.36 0.09
C GLY A 263 16.26 -17.46 1.16
N LEU A 264 17.41 -17.84 1.73
CA LEU A 264 17.37 -18.66 2.94
C LEU A 264 16.70 -17.89 4.07
N THR A 265 15.82 -18.58 4.80
CA THR A 265 15.27 -18.05 6.05
C THR A 265 16.02 -18.64 7.23
N GLN A 266 15.97 -17.94 8.36
CA GLN A 266 16.58 -18.40 9.61
C GLN A 266 16.08 -19.79 10.02
N GLU A 267 14.87 -20.17 9.62
CA GLU A 267 14.24 -21.44 10.00
C GLU A 267 14.26 -22.50 8.91
N THR A 268 14.93 -22.23 7.77
CA THR A 268 14.96 -23.16 6.63
C THR A 268 15.43 -24.57 7.03
N CYS A 269 16.44 -24.66 7.90
CA CYS A 269 16.97 -25.95 8.38
C CYS A 269 16.24 -26.52 9.60
N ARG A 270 15.31 -25.76 10.18
CA ARG A 270 14.36 -26.26 11.18
C ARG A 270 13.23 -27.01 10.49
N ASP A 271 12.46 -26.30 9.68
CA ASP A 271 11.41 -26.79 8.79
C ASP A 271 10.79 -25.67 7.94
N PHE A 272 10.15 -26.05 6.84
CA PHE A 272 9.53 -25.10 5.92
C PHE A 272 8.22 -24.49 6.44
N TRP A 273 7.56 -25.14 7.41
CA TRP A 273 6.31 -24.64 7.98
C TRP A 273 6.55 -23.34 8.74
N HIS A 274 7.54 -23.33 9.64
CA HIS A 274 7.91 -22.12 10.37
C HIS A 274 8.61 -21.08 9.48
N SER A 275 9.36 -21.53 8.47
CA SER A 275 9.89 -20.63 7.43
C SER A 275 8.74 -19.84 6.79
N GLY A 276 7.67 -20.55 6.38
CA GLY A 276 6.47 -19.96 5.81
C GLY A 276 5.70 -19.05 6.78
N TRP A 277 5.59 -19.41 8.06
CA TRP A 277 5.01 -18.52 9.07
C TRP A 277 5.73 -17.18 9.18
N GLY A 278 7.07 -17.18 9.23
CA GLY A 278 7.81 -15.92 9.26
C GLY A 278 7.63 -15.10 7.98
N LEU A 279 7.60 -15.74 6.81
CA LEU A 279 7.36 -15.05 5.54
C LEU A 279 5.94 -14.46 5.45
N ALA A 280 4.93 -15.19 5.92
CA ALA A 280 3.56 -14.68 6.02
C ALA A 280 3.47 -13.48 6.95
N ALA A 281 4.06 -13.56 8.14
CA ALA A 281 4.07 -12.45 9.09
C ALA A 281 4.82 -11.21 8.55
N ILE A 282 5.93 -11.40 7.81
CA ILE A 282 6.61 -10.30 7.12
C ILE A 282 5.65 -9.61 6.14
N ALA A 283 4.95 -10.39 5.32
CA ALA A 283 3.99 -9.86 4.36
C ALA A 283 2.79 -9.18 5.04
N HIS A 284 2.24 -9.74 6.12
CA HIS A 284 1.12 -9.14 6.85
C HIS A 284 1.44 -7.78 7.46
N VAL A 285 2.64 -7.65 8.04
CA VAL A 285 3.11 -6.37 8.58
C VAL A 285 3.30 -5.36 7.45
N ALA A 286 3.89 -5.78 6.33
CA ALA A 286 4.06 -4.91 5.16
C ALA A 286 2.72 -4.45 4.57
N GLU A 287 1.74 -5.36 4.46
CA GLU A 287 0.39 -5.04 3.98
C GLU A 287 -0.31 -4.04 4.91
N THR A 288 -0.28 -4.30 6.23
CA THR A 288 -0.85 -3.38 7.23
C THR A 288 -0.17 -2.02 7.20
N ALA A 289 1.16 -1.97 7.05
CA ALA A 289 1.91 -0.72 6.97
C ALA A 289 1.59 0.05 5.68
N GLY A 290 1.45 -0.64 4.55
CA GLY A 290 1.09 -0.06 3.26
C GLY A 290 -0.27 0.63 3.30
N HIS A 291 -1.27 0.03 3.96
CA HIS A 291 -2.57 0.68 4.19
C HIS A 291 -2.48 1.99 4.97
N GLN A 292 -1.38 2.22 5.68
CA GLN A 292 -1.11 3.45 6.45
C GLN A 292 -0.10 4.38 5.75
N GLY A 293 0.21 4.13 4.47
CA GLY A 293 1.15 4.93 3.68
C GLY A 293 2.62 4.66 4.00
N VAL A 294 2.95 3.51 4.58
CA VAL A 294 4.34 3.11 4.82
C VAL A 294 4.70 1.92 3.94
N ASP A 295 5.45 2.18 2.87
CA ASP A 295 5.92 1.12 2.00
C ASP A 295 7.08 0.34 2.63
N LEU A 296 6.80 -0.91 2.98
CA LEU A 296 7.79 -1.87 3.43
C LEU A 296 8.18 -2.86 2.33
N TYR A 297 7.39 -2.98 1.26
CA TYR A 297 7.66 -3.90 0.16
C TYR A 297 8.86 -3.46 -0.70
N SER A 298 9.12 -2.15 -0.88
CA SER A 298 10.35 -1.66 -1.55
C SER A 298 11.62 -2.27 -0.96
N THR A 299 11.67 -2.43 0.36
CA THR A 299 12.82 -3.04 1.06
C THR A 299 12.70 -4.56 1.20
N ALA A 300 11.48 -5.12 1.21
CA ALA A 300 11.25 -6.55 1.36
C ALA A 300 11.36 -7.35 0.06
N LYS A 301 11.11 -6.71 -1.10
CA LYS A 301 10.80 -7.38 -2.37
C LYS A 301 11.79 -8.49 -2.73
N HIS A 302 13.09 -8.19 -2.72
CA HIS A 302 14.11 -9.18 -3.07
C HIS A 302 14.16 -10.35 -2.07
N ARG A 303 14.05 -10.07 -0.77
CA ARG A 303 14.07 -11.10 0.28
C ARG A 303 12.88 -12.03 0.14
N LEU A 304 11.67 -11.47 0.08
CA LEU A 304 10.45 -12.25 -0.03
C LEU A 304 10.40 -13.05 -1.34
N ARG A 305 10.74 -12.43 -2.48
CA ARG A 305 10.77 -13.12 -3.79
C ARG A 305 11.67 -14.35 -3.77
N ARG A 306 12.94 -14.14 -3.38
CA ARG A 306 13.95 -15.20 -3.35
C ARG A 306 13.59 -16.28 -2.34
N ALA A 307 13.09 -15.91 -1.17
CA ALA A 307 12.71 -16.88 -0.15
C ALA A 307 11.49 -17.71 -0.55
N MET A 308 10.42 -17.07 -1.01
CA MET A 308 9.22 -17.80 -1.42
C MET A 308 9.53 -18.77 -2.55
N ASP A 309 10.25 -18.32 -3.59
CA ASP A 309 10.55 -19.16 -4.74
C ASP A 309 11.53 -20.29 -4.41
N LEU A 310 12.57 -20.05 -3.60
CA LEU A 310 13.52 -21.06 -3.17
C LEU A 310 12.84 -22.23 -2.45
N HIS A 311 12.03 -21.93 -1.44
CA HIS A 311 11.36 -22.96 -0.64
C HIS A 311 10.28 -23.67 -1.45
N ALA A 312 9.51 -22.94 -2.26
CA ALA A 312 8.51 -23.54 -3.14
C ALA A 312 9.16 -24.48 -4.17
N ARG A 313 10.31 -24.12 -4.73
CA ARG A 313 11.07 -24.98 -5.65
C ARG A 313 11.48 -26.29 -4.99
N VAL A 314 12.08 -26.23 -3.80
CA VAL A 314 12.50 -27.44 -3.07
C VAL A 314 11.29 -28.31 -2.71
N GLN A 315 10.19 -27.70 -2.29
CA GLN A 315 8.94 -28.39 -1.96
C GLN A 315 8.31 -29.08 -3.18
N LEU A 316 8.29 -28.41 -4.34
CA LEU A 316 7.65 -28.90 -5.56
C LEU A 316 8.49 -29.95 -6.30
N THR A 317 9.81 -29.78 -6.30
CA THR A 317 10.73 -30.67 -7.03
C THR A 317 11.20 -31.86 -6.19
N GLY A 318 11.19 -31.73 -4.86
CA GLY A 318 11.80 -32.70 -3.95
C GLY A 318 13.34 -32.72 -3.99
N THR A 319 13.96 -31.88 -4.83
CA THR A 319 15.41 -31.82 -4.98
C THR A 319 16.01 -30.93 -3.92
N VAL A 320 16.77 -31.53 -3.00
CA VAL A 320 17.46 -30.82 -1.92
C VAL A 320 18.96 -30.74 -2.26
N PRO A 321 19.51 -29.54 -2.48
CA PRO A 321 20.95 -29.39 -2.68
C PRO A 321 21.74 -29.89 -1.48
N SER A 322 22.91 -30.51 -1.70
CA SER A 322 23.76 -31.03 -0.61
C SER A 322 24.23 -29.95 0.36
N TRP A 323 24.38 -28.70 -0.11
CA TRP A 323 24.74 -27.56 0.72
C TRP A 323 23.59 -27.06 1.62
N LEU A 324 22.34 -27.40 1.29
CA LEU A 324 21.16 -26.95 2.02
C LEU A 324 20.89 -27.89 3.18
N CYS A 325 21.15 -27.45 4.41
CA CYS A 325 20.87 -28.19 5.64
C CYS A 325 21.54 -29.58 5.65
N GLY A 326 22.74 -29.68 5.08
CA GLY A 326 23.46 -30.96 4.91
C GLY A 326 22.73 -31.96 4.01
N GLY A 327 21.93 -31.47 3.06
CA GLY A 327 21.13 -32.28 2.14
C GLY A 327 19.83 -32.83 2.74
N LYS A 328 19.40 -32.32 3.90
CA LYS A 328 18.18 -32.80 4.60
C LYS A 328 17.32 -31.63 5.03
N VAL A 329 16.12 -31.52 4.46
CA VAL A 329 15.12 -30.51 4.85
C VAL A 329 13.82 -31.18 5.27
N LYS A 330 13.09 -30.56 6.20
CA LYS A 330 11.69 -30.90 6.49
C LYS A 330 10.79 -30.04 5.60
N ALA A 331 10.51 -30.55 4.40
CA ALA A 331 9.70 -29.87 3.39
C ALA A 331 8.19 -30.04 3.66
N ASP A 332 7.67 -29.19 4.55
CA ASP A 332 6.24 -28.98 4.79
C ASP A 332 5.92 -27.49 4.73
N LEU A 333 5.87 -26.93 3.51
CA LEU A 333 5.75 -25.49 3.31
C LEU A 333 4.38 -24.89 3.66
N GLY A 334 3.37 -25.72 3.93
CA GLY A 334 2.02 -25.24 4.24
C GLY A 334 1.43 -24.32 3.15
N ALA A 335 0.55 -23.41 3.56
CA ALA A 335 -0.15 -22.46 2.68
C ALA A 335 -0.01 -21.04 3.26
N HIS A 336 1.15 -20.42 3.04
CA HIS A 336 1.59 -19.23 3.77
C HIS A 336 1.94 -18.03 2.87
N TYR A 337 1.88 -18.20 1.56
CA TYR A 337 2.46 -17.22 0.62
C TYR A 337 1.43 -16.31 -0.03
N GLU A 338 0.14 -16.51 0.21
CA GLU A 338 -0.93 -15.81 -0.50
C GLU A 338 -0.77 -14.28 -0.45
N VAL A 339 -0.61 -13.68 0.74
CA VAL A 339 -0.46 -12.22 0.86
C VAL A 339 0.80 -11.71 0.16
N GLY A 340 1.97 -12.30 0.46
CA GLY A 340 3.24 -11.89 -0.13
C GLY A 340 3.32 -12.09 -1.65
N TYR A 341 2.72 -13.18 -2.16
CA TYR A 341 2.63 -13.47 -3.58
C TYR A 341 1.74 -12.46 -4.31
N ASN A 342 0.53 -12.19 -3.81
CA ASN A 342 -0.34 -11.22 -4.48
C ASN A 342 0.28 -9.81 -4.43
N ALA A 343 0.92 -9.42 -3.33
CA ALA A 343 1.64 -8.16 -3.27
C ALA A 343 2.75 -8.07 -4.32
N LEU A 344 3.64 -9.06 -4.40
CA LEU A 344 4.86 -8.96 -5.22
C LEU A 344 4.62 -9.28 -6.69
N HIS A 345 3.89 -10.35 -6.99
CA HIS A 345 3.67 -10.79 -8.36
C HIS A 345 2.46 -10.11 -8.99
N GLN A 346 1.31 -10.12 -8.32
CA GLN A 346 0.07 -9.60 -8.91
C GLN A 346 0.01 -8.06 -8.89
N ARG A 347 0.48 -7.43 -7.80
CA ARG A 347 0.41 -5.96 -7.65
C ARG A 347 1.67 -5.20 -8.02
N LEU A 348 2.85 -5.82 -7.93
CA LEU A 348 4.14 -5.18 -8.20
C LEU A 348 4.87 -5.78 -9.41
N GLY A 349 4.20 -6.64 -10.19
CA GLY A 349 4.70 -7.14 -11.48
C GLY A 349 5.95 -8.04 -11.41
N TYR A 350 6.28 -8.63 -10.25
CA TYR A 350 7.47 -9.47 -10.14
C TYR A 350 7.21 -10.91 -10.57
N ASP A 351 7.66 -11.26 -11.78
CA ASP A 351 7.45 -12.57 -12.40
C ASP A 351 8.55 -13.61 -12.16
N ASP A 352 9.61 -13.26 -11.43
CA ASP A 352 10.74 -14.17 -11.17
C ASP A 352 10.51 -15.12 -9.97
N MET A 353 9.25 -15.50 -9.72
CA MET A 353 8.86 -16.45 -8.67
C MET A 353 8.00 -17.62 -9.19
N PRO A 354 8.42 -18.32 -10.27
CA PRO A 354 7.57 -19.31 -10.94
C PRO A 354 7.15 -20.49 -10.06
N TYR A 355 7.96 -20.89 -9.06
CA TYR A 355 7.62 -21.96 -8.14
C TYR A 355 6.69 -21.45 -7.04
N ALA A 356 6.87 -20.22 -6.55
CA ALA A 356 5.94 -19.62 -5.61
C ALA A 356 4.54 -19.47 -6.23
N THR A 357 4.45 -19.01 -7.49
CA THR A 357 3.21 -18.95 -8.27
C THR A 357 2.52 -20.30 -8.32
N GLN A 358 3.23 -21.36 -8.74
CA GLN A 358 2.68 -22.71 -8.78
C GLN A 358 2.23 -23.21 -7.40
N TRP A 359 2.98 -22.90 -6.34
CA TRP A 359 2.63 -23.32 -4.99
C TRP A 359 1.36 -22.64 -4.49
N VAL A 360 1.23 -21.32 -4.65
CA VAL A 360 0.04 -20.58 -4.24
C VAL A 360 -1.19 -21.09 -4.97
N GLU A 361 -1.15 -21.23 -6.29
CA GLU A 361 -2.29 -21.73 -7.06
C GLU A 361 -2.70 -23.15 -6.65
N ARG A 362 -1.75 -24.04 -6.30
CA ARG A 362 -2.05 -25.39 -5.80
C ARG A 362 -2.64 -25.42 -4.40
N LYS A 363 -2.42 -24.38 -3.58
CA LYS A 363 -2.86 -24.33 -2.18
C LYS A 363 -4.20 -23.62 -1.98
N ARG A 364 -4.69 -22.91 -2.99
CA ARG A 364 -6.01 -22.27 -2.94
C ARG A 364 -7.14 -23.33 -2.89
N PRO A 365 -8.22 -23.11 -2.11
CA PRO A 365 -8.39 -22.00 -1.17
C PRO A 365 -7.68 -22.23 0.18
N VAL A 366 -7.01 -21.19 0.68
CA VAL A 366 -6.33 -21.20 1.98
C VAL A 366 -7.34 -20.98 3.12
N GLY A 367 -7.38 -21.94 4.05
CA GLY A 367 -8.20 -21.89 5.26
C GLY A 367 -7.54 -21.11 6.41
N MET A 368 -7.94 -21.40 7.64
CA MET A 368 -7.32 -20.79 8.83
C MET A 368 -6.22 -21.67 9.40
N SER A 369 -5.17 -21.03 9.94
CA SER A 369 -4.15 -21.66 10.75
C SER A 369 -3.47 -20.62 11.65
N HIS A 370 -3.80 -20.67 12.95
CA HIS A 370 -3.24 -19.76 13.95
C HIS A 370 -3.55 -18.29 13.62
N PHE A 371 -2.57 -17.52 13.14
CA PHE A 371 -2.72 -16.11 12.75
C PHE A 371 -3.07 -15.92 11.26
N LEU A 372 -3.09 -17.00 10.49
CA LEU A 372 -3.48 -17.00 9.08
C LEU A 372 -4.98 -17.26 9.00
N ALA A 373 -5.70 -16.47 8.21
CA ALA A 373 -7.15 -16.63 8.11
C ALA A 373 -7.70 -16.13 6.76
N TRP A 374 -8.18 -17.08 5.95
CA TRP A 374 -8.95 -16.81 4.73
C TRP A 374 -8.20 -15.95 3.71
N GLU A 375 -6.91 -16.15 3.56
CA GLU A 375 -6.08 -15.27 2.73
C GLU A 375 -6.43 -15.36 1.24
N THR A 376 -6.82 -16.53 0.73
CA THR A 376 -7.34 -16.60 -0.66
C THR A 376 -8.61 -15.78 -0.81
N LEU A 377 -9.48 -15.77 0.19
CA LEU A 377 -10.70 -14.96 0.15
C LEU A 377 -10.38 -13.47 0.20
N THR A 378 -9.35 -13.05 0.92
CA THR A 378 -9.09 -11.64 1.23
C THR A 378 -8.01 -10.99 0.37
N HIS A 379 -7.11 -11.77 -0.25
CA HIS A 379 -5.93 -11.25 -0.94
C HIS A 379 -5.72 -11.77 -2.36
N ALA A 380 -6.37 -12.86 -2.76
CA ALA A 380 -6.19 -13.40 -4.10
C ALA A 380 -6.56 -12.35 -5.14
N ARG A 381 -5.66 -12.07 -6.08
CA ARG A 381 -5.83 -11.11 -7.19
C ARG A 381 -6.32 -9.74 -6.72
N ASN A 382 -5.90 -9.29 -5.55
CA ASN A 382 -6.15 -7.91 -5.13
C ASN A 382 -5.61 -6.97 -6.21
N PRO A 383 -6.40 -5.97 -6.65
CA PRO A 383 -5.94 -5.04 -7.68
C PRO A 383 -4.74 -4.26 -7.15
N GLN A 384 -3.88 -3.80 -8.07
CA GLN A 384 -2.66 -3.07 -7.74
C GLN A 384 -2.91 -1.92 -6.76
N TYR A 385 -4.09 -1.28 -6.90
CA TYR A 385 -4.45 -0.06 -6.20
C TYR A 385 -5.23 -0.22 -4.90
N ALA A 386 -5.27 -1.43 -4.36
CA ALA A 386 -5.98 -1.71 -3.11
C ALA A 386 -5.13 -1.31 -1.88
N GLY A 387 -4.70 -0.05 -1.81
CA GLY A 387 -3.86 0.49 -0.71
C GLY A 387 -2.75 1.46 -1.14
N MET A 388 -2.49 1.59 -2.44
CA MET A 388 -1.63 2.61 -3.05
C MET A 388 -2.49 3.28 -4.11
N GLY A 389 -2.68 4.60 -4.04
CA GLY A 389 -3.71 5.31 -4.80
C GLY A 389 -3.70 4.97 -6.29
N LEU A 390 -4.90 4.90 -6.89
CA LEU A 390 -5.12 4.86 -8.34
C LEU A 390 -4.46 6.08 -8.94
N SER A 391 -3.21 5.95 -9.36
CA SER A 391 -2.44 7.11 -9.77
C SER A 391 -2.87 7.48 -11.18
N ALA A 392 -3.58 8.60 -11.30
CA ALA A 392 -3.75 9.35 -12.54
C ALA A 392 -2.41 9.95 -13.05
N THR A 393 -1.28 9.41 -12.61
CA THR A 393 0.01 10.08 -12.61
C THR A 393 1.02 9.21 -13.33
N PRO A 394 2.05 9.83 -13.91
CA PRO A 394 3.01 9.11 -14.71
C PRO A 394 4.02 8.42 -13.81
N ASP A 395 4.19 7.11 -13.94
CA ASP A 395 5.33 6.32 -13.42
C ASP A 395 5.68 5.30 -14.52
N PHE A 396 6.58 5.68 -15.41
CA PHE A 396 6.86 4.94 -16.64
C PHE A 396 7.92 3.86 -16.45
N ASP A 397 8.76 3.97 -15.42
CA ASP A 397 9.74 2.95 -15.06
C ASP A 397 9.25 1.97 -13.98
N ALA A 398 8.07 2.22 -13.42
CA ALA A 398 7.38 1.42 -12.41
C ALA A 398 8.20 1.27 -11.11
N ASP A 399 8.91 2.33 -10.73
CA ASP A 399 9.69 2.36 -9.49
C ASP A 399 8.89 2.85 -8.28
N GLY A 400 7.67 3.35 -8.50
CA GLY A 400 6.75 3.87 -7.49
C GLY A 400 6.89 5.36 -7.21
N VAL A 401 7.71 6.09 -7.98
CA VAL A 401 7.90 7.54 -7.89
C VAL A 401 7.30 8.21 -9.12
N GLY A 402 6.68 9.37 -8.93
CA GLY A 402 6.14 10.15 -10.05
C GLY A 402 7.23 10.62 -11.04
N ASP A 403 6.94 10.47 -12.33
CA ASP A 403 7.77 10.87 -13.46
C ASP A 403 7.24 12.14 -14.14
N LEU A 404 8.15 12.85 -14.78
CA LEU A 404 7.81 13.95 -15.69
C LEU A 404 7.92 13.49 -17.14
N PHE A 405 7.02 13.94 -18.01
CA PHE A 405 7.10 13.64 -19.43
C PHE A 405 6.61 14.80 -20.31
N SER A 406 7.08 14.82 -21.55
CA SER A 406 6.64 15.77 -22.55
C SER A 406 6.76 15.22 -23.97
N THR A 407 5.94 15.76 -24.86
CA THR A 407 6.00 15.52 -26.30
C THR A 407 6.21 16.80 -27.11
N ALA A 408 6.54 17.92 -26.45
CA ALA A 408 6.61 19.25 -27.08
C ALA A 408 7.63 19.33 -28.25
N THR A 409 8.68 18.50 -28.21
CA THR A 409 9.71 18.43 -29.26
C THR A 409 9.34 17.49 -30.42
N GLY A 410 8.13 16.90 -30.40
CA GLY A 410 7.68 15.89 -31.36
C GLY A 410 8.09 14.45 -30.99
N THR A 411 8.84 14.26 -29.91
CA THR A 411 9.25 12.97 -29.36
C THR A 411 8.83 12.86 -27.90
N LEU A 412 8.49 11.68 -27.40
CA LEU A 412 8.25 11.48 -25.97
C LEU A 412 9.59 11.52 -25.22
N THR A 413 9.73 12.49 -24.34
CA THR A 413 10.84 12.61 -23.38
C THR A 413 10.29 12.38 -21.99
N VAL A 414 10.96 11.51 -21.23
CA VAL A 414 10.65 11.19 -19.83
C VAL A 414 11.82 11.60 -18.96
N TRP A 415 11.56 12.18 -17.79
CA TRP A 415 12.53 12.42 -16.74
C TRP A 415 12.08 11.67 -15.49
N ASN A 416 12.79 10.60 -15.16
CA ASN A 416 12.35 9.73 -14.07
C ASN A 416 12.49 10.43 -12.71
N GLY A 417 11.49 10.28 -11.85
CA GLY A 417 11.53 10.77 -10.48
C GLY A 417 12.67 10.15 -9.68
N ARG A 418 13.10 10.82 -8.60
CA ARG A 418 14.08 10.28 -7.65
C ARG A 418 13.57 10.16 -6.22
N GLY A 419 12.35 10.59 -5.96
CA GLY A 419 11.71 10.57 -4.64
C GLY A 419 12.18 11.70 -3.73
N ASP A 420 12.73 12.78 -4.29
CA ASP A 420 13.27 13.92 -3.54
C ASP A 420 13.05 15.27 -4.25
N ASP A 421 11.95 15.40 -5.00
CA ASP A 421 11.63 16.55 -5.87
C ASP A 421 12.63 16.79 -7.01
N THR A 422 13.53 15.84 -7.27
CA THR A 422 14.48 15.90 -8.39
C THR A 422 14.23 14.80 -9.41
N PHE A 423 14.71 15.05 -10.64
CA PHE A 423 14.51 14.15 -11.76
C PHE A 423 15.84 13.69 -12.36
N GLY A 424 15.83 12.51 -12.95
CA GLY A 424 16.90 11.96 -13.77
C GLY A 424 17.18 12.78 -15.04
N PRO A 425 18.26 12.44 -15.77
CA PRO A 425 18.47 13.01 -17.10
C PRO A 425 17.30 12.64 -18.04
N PRO A 426 16.97 13.48 -19.04
CA PRO A 426 15.94 13.17 -20.02
C PRO A 426 16.26 11.86 -20.77
N ALA A 427 15.27 10.99 -20.86
CA ALA A 427 15.29 9.78 -21.66
C ALA A 427 14.27 9.90 -22.80
N THR A 428 14.68 9.58 -24.02
CA THR A 428 13.75 9.47 -25.15
C THR A 428 13.04 8.12 -25.09
N ALA A 429 11.72 8.14 -24.94
CA ALA A 429 10.88 6.94 -24.88
C ALA A 429 10.17 6.62 -26.22
N GLY A 430 10.52 7.35 -27.29
CA GLY A 430 10.13 7.06 -28.67
C GLY A 430 8.94 7.87 -29.23
N GLY A 431 8.49 7.50 -30.43
CA GLY A 431 7.28 8.01 -31.10
C GLY A 431 7.43 9.29 -31.93
N GLU A 432 6.50 9.46 -32.88
CA GLU A 432 6.24 10.67 -33.68
C GLU A 432 5.00 11.38 -33.12
N TRP A 433 5.20 12.28 -32.15
CA TRP A 433 4.10 12.90 -31.39
C TRP A 433 3.57 14.20 -32.01
N SER A 434 4.26 14.74 -33.02
CA SER A 434 3.87 15.98 -33.73
C SER A 434 2.42 15.94 -34.24
N GLY A 435 1.97 14.75 -34.66
CA GLY A 435 0.62 14.48 -35.17
C GLY A 435 -0.46 14.25 -34.11
N PHE A 436 -0.13 14.31 -32.82
CA PHE A 436 -1.07 14.02 -31.72
C PHE A 436 -1.25 15.23 -30.80
N SER A 437 -2.37 15.25 -30.08
CA SER A 437 -2.60 16.16 -28.96
C SER A 437 -1.62 15.86 -27.82
N ARG A 438 -1.61 16.74 -26.81
CA ARG A 438 -0.84 16.49 -25.59
C ARG A 438 -1.34 15.19 -24.94
N PRO A 439 -0.49 14.18 -24.73
CA PRO A 439 -0.94 12.92 -24.14
C PRO A 439 -1.25 13.05 -22.66
N VAL A 440 -2.07 12.12 -22.17
CA VAL A 440 -2.38 11.93 -20.75
C VAL A 440 -1.97 10.54 -20.31
N ALA A 441 -1.35 10.45 -19.13
CA ALA A 441 -0.82 9.23 -18.56
C ALA A 441 -1.84 8.57 -17.62
N GLY A 442 -1.95 7.24 -17.65
CA GLY A 442 -2.82 6.47 -16.77
C GLY A 442 -2.85 5.00 -17.15
N ASP A 443 -3.39 4.14 -16.28
CA ASP A 443 -3.50 2.69 -16.53
C ASP A 443 -4.87 2.38 -17.15
N TYR A 444 -4.95 2.42 -18.49
CA TYR A 444 -6.21 2.30 -19.23
C TYR A 444 -6.55 0.83 -19.55
N ASP A 445 -5.57 -0.06 -19.59
CA ASP A 445 -5.80 -1.48 -19.77
C ASP A 445 -5.99 -2.27 -18.45
N GLY A 446 -5.56 -1.71 -17.32
CA GLY A 446 -5.69 -2.28 -15.98
C GLY A 446 -4.56 -3.25 -15.62
N ASP A 447 -3.44 -3.23 -16.34
CA ASP A 447 -2.26 -4.06 -16.05
C ASP A 447 -1.34 -3.45 -14.97
N GLY A 448 -1.57 -2.18 -14.61
CA GLY A 448 -0.84 -1.46 -13.59
C GLY A 448 0.43 -0.76 -14.05
N LEU A 449 0.68 -0.71 -15.35
CA LEU A 449 1.72 0.09 -15.95
C LEU A 449 1.13 1.40 -16.49
N THR A 450 1.94 2.45 -16.52
CA THR A 450 1.50 3.73 -17.06
C THR A 450 1.37 3.66 -18.59
N ASP A 451 0.16 3.80 -19.10
CA ASP A 451 -0.14 3.97 -20.51
C ASP A 451 -0.18 5.45 -20.90
N LEU A 452 -0.19 5.72 -22.21
CA LEU A 452 -0.44 7.05 -22.75
C LEU A 452 -1.66 7.05 -23.66
N LEU A 453 -2.44 8.13 -23.62
CA LEU A 453 -3.63 8.31 -24.43
C LEU A 453 -3.66 9.72 -25.04
N ALA A 454 -3.96 9.81 -26.33
CA ALA A 454 -3.96 11.08 -27.07
C ALA A 454 -4.89 11.06 -28.30
N VAL A 455 -5.27 12.25 -28.76
CA VAL A 455 -6.08 12.42 -29.99
C VAL A 455 -5.16 12.66 -31.18
N LYS A 456 -5.33 11.90 -32.26
CA LYS A 456 -4.63 12.12 -33.52
C LYS A 456 -5.24 13.33 -34.25
N LYS A 457 -4.41 14.31 -34.62
CA LYS A 457 -4.86 15.63 -35.10
C LYS A 457 -5.57 15.61 -36.45
N ASP A 458 -5.19 14.70 -37.35
CA ASP A 458 -5.71 14.63 -38.73
C ASP A 458 -6.98 13.78 -38.85
N THR A 459 -7.08 12.70 -38.08
CA THR A 459 -8.23 11.78 -38.10
C THR A 459 -9.21 12.03 -36.97
N HIS A 460 -8.82 12.82 -35.96
CA HIS A 460 -9.60 13.08 -34.75
C HIS A 460 -10.02 11.81 -34.00
N THR A 461 -9.18 10.78 -34.10
CA THR A 461 -9.37 9.49 -33.41
C THR A 461 -8.54 9.46 -32.14
N LEU A 462 -9.04 8.76 -31.11
CA LEU A 462 -8.31 8.53 -29.87
C LEU A 462 -7.39 7.32 -30.04
N HIS A 463 -6.17 7.43 -29.52
CA HIS A 463 -5.16 6.38 -29.55
C HIS A 463 -4.62 6.13 -28.15
N VAL A 464 -4.24 4.89 -27.88
CA VAL A 464 -3.56 4.47 -26.65
C VAL A 464 -2.26 3.76 -26.98
N TRP A 465 -1.26 3.95 -26.13
CA TRP A 465 0.02 3.26 -26.13
C TRP A 465 0.18 2.59 -24.77
N ASN A 466 0.06 1.27 -24.75
CA ASN A 466 0.15 0.54 -23.48
C ASN A 466 1.59 0.54 -22.97
N GLY A 467 1.76 0.82 -21.69
CA GLY A 467 3.04 0.77 -20.99
C GLY A 467 3.61 -0.63 -20.98
N GLN A 468 4.94 -0.73 -20.94
CA GLN A 468 5.66 -1.99 -20.79
C GLN A 468 6.67 -1.92 -19.63
N GLY A 469 6.64 -0.83 -18.86
CA GLY A 469 7.64 -0.50 -17.84
C GLY A 469 8.98 -0.08 -18.44
N GLY A 470 9.85 0.45 -17.60
CA GLY A 470 11.20 0.90 -17.99
C GLY A 470 11.20 1.95 -19.12
N ASN A 471 10.23 2.87 -19.13
CA ASN A 471 10.05 3.89 -20.17
C ASN A 471 9.76 3.33 -21.58
N SER A 472 9.17 2.15 -21.68
CA SER A 472 8.83 1.49 -22.95
C SER A 472 7.32 1.40 -23.15
N PHE A 473 6.89 1.45 -24.42
CA PHE A 473 5.49 1.40 -24.83
C PHE A 473 5.27 0.48 -26.03
N GLY A 474 4.11 -0.14 -26.07
CA GLY A 474 3.61 -0.86 -27.24
C GLY A 474 3.25 0.07 -28.41
N PRO A 475 2.90 -0.50 -29.58
CA PRO A 475 2.42 0.28 -30.71
C PRO A 475 1.09 0.98 -30.39
N ALA A 476 0.87 2.14 -31.03
CA ALA A 476 -0.38 2.89 -30.93
C ALA A 476 -1.57 2.02 -31.37
N THR A 477 -2.63 2.01 -30.57
CA THR A 477 -3.90 1.37 -30.89
C THR A 477 -4.99 2.42 -31.00
N GLU A 478 -5.68 2.47 -32.15
CA GLU A 478 -6.83 3.36 -32.34
C GLU A 478 -8.06 2.84 -31.59
N LEU A 479 -8.65 3.68 -30.74
CA LEU A 479 -9.86 3.40 -29.97
C LEU A 479 -11.13 3.89 -30.66
N GLY A 480 -11.01 4.86 -31.58
CA GLY A 480 -12.10 5.29 -32.46
C GLY A 480 -12.27 6.82 -32.59
N PRO A 481 -13.25 7.28 -33.38
CA PRO A 481 -13.44 8.69 -33.73
C PRO A 481 -14.22 9.50 -32.69
N GLY A 482 -14.37 10.81 -32.93
CA GLY A 482 -15.26 11.70 -32.17
C GLY A 482 -14.56 12.53 -31.09
N TRP A 483 -13.23 12.55 -31.10
CA TRP A 483 -12.42 13.16 -30.04
C TRP A 483 -11.90 14.56 -30.37
N GLU A 484 -12.17 15.08 -31.57
CA GLU A 484 -11.79 16.45 -32.00
C GLU A 484 -12.10 17.51 -30.93
N PRO A 485 -13.32 17.59 -30.34
CA PRO A 485 -13.64 18.68 -29.43
C PRO A 485 -12.94 18.58 -28.07
N TYR A 486 -12.26 17.47 -27.80
CA TYR A 486 -11.65 17.14 -26.51
C TYR A 486 -10.12 17.13 -26.55
N ALA A 487 -9.52 17.30 -27.74
CA ALA A 487 -8.09 17.11 -27.98
C ALA A 487 -7.20 17.96 -27.06
N ASP A 488 -7.60 19.20 -26.78
CA ASP A 488 -6.79 20.14 -26.00
C ASP A 488 -6.99 20.03 -24.48
N SER A 489 -7.97 19.22 -24.04
CA SER A 489 -8.45 19.22 -22.66
C SER A 489 -8.49 17.86 -21.99
N LEU A 490 -7.96 16.82 -22.63
CA LEU A 490 -7.84 15.49 -22.03
C LEU A 490 -7.16 15.58 -20.65
N VAL A 491 -7.71 14.81 -19.71
CA VAL A 491 -7.18 14.61 -18.36
C VAL A 491 -7.55 13.21 -17.85
N THR A 492 -6.57 12.48 -17.33
CA THR A 492 -6.81 11.24 -16.58
C THR A 492 -7.41 11.60 -15.23
N LEU A 493 -8.53 11.00 -14.83
CA LEU A 493 -9.23 11.32 -13.58
C LEU A 493 -8.88 10.40 -12.41
N GLY A 494 -8.09 9.35 -12.66
CA GLY A 494 -7.98 8.23 -11.72
C GLY A 494 -9.30 7.48 -11.66
N ASP A 495 -9.68 6.91 -10.52
CA ASP A 495 -10.93 6.17 -10.37
C ASP A 495 -11.97 7.01 -9.64
N ILE A 496 -12.70 7.85 -10.38
CA ILE A 496 -13.68 8.75 -9.78
C ILE A 496 -14.95 8.02 -9.34
N ASN A 497 -15.18 6.83 -9.90
CA ASN A 497 -16.40 6.08 -9.67
C ASN A 497 -16.22 4.96 -8.61
N GLN A 498 -14.97 4.71 -8.21
CA GLN A 498 -14.52 3.71 -7.24
C GLN A 498 -14.73 2.25 -7.69
N ASP A 499 -14.65 1.97 -9.00
CA ASP A 499 -14.73 0.61 -9.55
C ASP A 499 -13.37 -0.08 -9.77
N GLY A 500 -12.29 0.60 -9.42
CA GLY A 500 -10.90 0.15 -9.51
C GLY A 500 -10.30 0.36 -10.90
N ARG A 501 -10.83 1.25 -11.74
CA ARG A 501 -10.36 1.49 -13.10
C ARG A 501 -10.09 2.96 -13.35
N THR A 502 -9.15 3.22 -14.26
CA THR A 502 -8.81 4.59 -14.66
C THR A 502 -9.90 5.18 -15.55
N ASP A 503 -10.47 6.29 -15.09
CA ASP A 503 -11.47 7.10 -15.77
C ASP A 503 -10.81 8.27 -16.52
N LEU A 504 -11.46 8.74 -17.58
CA LEU A 504 -10.99 9.83 -18.44
C LEU A 504 -11.93 11.03 -18.35
N GLY A 505 -11.39 12.25 -18.44
CA GLY A 505 -12.14 13.49 -18.48
C GLY A 505 -11.66 14.42 -19.59
N ALA A 506 -12.55 15.31 -20.04
CA ALA A 506 -12.21 16.38 -20.98
C ALA A 506 -13.27 17.48 -20.99
N VAL A 507 -12.85 18.68 -21.39
CA VAL A 507 -13.73 19.84 -21.65
C VAL A 507 -14.02 19.93 -23.13
N HIS A 508 -15.29 19.93 -23.52
CA HIS A 508 -15.68 20.13 -24.90
C HIS A 508 -15.39 21.58 -25.35
N SER A 509 -14.48 21.76 -26.31
CA SER A 509 -13.91 23.04 -26.71
C SER A 509 -14.92 24.10 -27.15
N ARG A 510 -16.09 23.69 -27.68
CA ARG A 510 -17.13 24.63 -28.16
C ARG A 510 -18.19 24.97 -27.12
N THR A 511 -18.43 24.10 -26.14
CA THR A 511 -19.54 24.26 -25.19
C THR A 511 -19.05 24.55 -23.77
N GLY A 512 -17.77 24.32 -23.48
CA GLY A 512 -17.22 24.46 -22.14
C GLY A 512 -17.76 23.43 -21.16
N VAL A 513 -18.36 22.34 -21.65
CA VAL A 513 -18.92 21.29 -20.81
C VAL A 513 -17.83 20.27 -20.50
N PHE A 514 -17.61 20.01 -19.22
CA PHE A 514 -16.77 18.90 -18.77
C PHE A 514 -17.55 17.59 -18.86
N THR A 515 -16.93 16.61 -19.50
CA THR A 515 -17.46 15.27 -19.72
C THR A 515 -16.45 14.28 -19.19
N PHE A 516 -16.91 13.23 -18.50
CA PHE A 516 -16.07 12.10 -18.12
C PHE A 516 -16.52 10.82 -18.80
N TRP A 517 -15.62 9.86 -18.91
CA TRP A 517 -15.83 8.52 -19.45
C TRP A 517 -15.25 7.49 -18.49
N ASN A 518 -16.12 6.64 -17.93
CA ASN A 518 -15.66 5.65 -16.97
C ASN A 518 -14.84 4.55 -17.65
N GLY A 519 -13.70 4.19 -17.07
CA GLY A 519 -12.85 3.11 -17.50
C GLY A 519 -13.59 1.78 -17.40
N LYS A 520 -13.32 0.88 -18.34
CA LYS A 520 -13.74 -0.53 -18.31
C LYS A 520 -12.55 -1.49 -18.29
N GLY A 521 -11.32 -0.95 -18.24
CA GLY A 521 -10.08 -1.67 -18.49
C GLY A 521 -9.99 -2.20 -19.92
N GLY A 522 -8.88 -2.84 -20.25
CA GLY A 522 -8.58 -3.31 -21.59
C GLY A 522 -8.74 -2.23 -22.67
N ASN A 523 -8.36 -0.98 -22.36
CA ASN A 523 -8.47 0.17 -23.26
C ASN A 523 -9.90 0.56 -23.67
N ALA A 524 -10.89 0.23 -22.86
CA ALA A 524 -12.29 0.50 -23.14
C ALA A 524 -12.90 1.51 -22.17
N PHE A 525 -13.83 2.33 -22.66
CA PHE A 525 -14.53 3.34 -21.87
C PHE A 525 -16.06 3.21 -21.95
N GLY A 526 -16.74 3.78 -20.97
CA GLY A 526 -18.19 4.00 -20.91
C GLY A 526 -18.68 5.07 -21.88
N SER A 527 -19.99 5.34 -21.84
CA SER A 527 -20.54 6.52 -22.52
C SER A 527 -20.11 7.79 -21.78
N GLY A 528 -19.74 8.81 -22.54
CA GLY A 528 -19.42 10.12 -21.98
C GLY A 528 -20.60 10.72 -21.22
N THR A 529 -20.35 11.18 -20.00
CA THR A 529 -21.36 11.78 -19.13
C THR A 529 -20.97 13.24 -18.82
N PRO A 530 -21.81 14.22 -19.22
CA PRO A 530 -21.53 15.63 -18.94
C PRO A 530 -21.86 15.99 -17.48
N ILE A 531 -21.03 16.78 -16.82
CA ILE A 531 -21.20 17.16 -15.39
C ILE A 531 -21.38 18.64 -15.13
N GLY A 532 -21.14 19.50 -16.12
CA GLY A 532 -21.34 20.95 -15.97
C GLY A 532 -20.59 21.79 -16.99
N GLY A 533 -21.12 22.98 -17.26
CA GLY A 533 -20.49 23.98 -18.13
C GLY A 533 -19.60 24.98 -17.36
N GLY A 534 -19.06 25.97 -18.08
CA GLY A 534 -18.28 27.07 -17.49
C GLY A 534 -16.77 26.85 -17.46
N TRP A 535 -16.29 25.73 -18.02
CA TRP A 535 -14.86 25.41 -18.03
C TRP A 535 -14.02 26.22 -19.04
N THR A 536 -14.65 27.01 -19.92
CA THR A 536 -13.92 27.86 -20.88
C THR A 536 -13.15 29.01 -20.21
N GLY A 537 -13.48 29.37 -18.97
CA GLY A 537 -12.75 30.39 -18.21
C GLY A 537 -11.61 29.83 -17.36
N PHE A 538 -11.25 28.55 -17.56
CA PHE A 538 -10.22 27.86 -16.79
C PHE A 538 -9.17 27.27 -17.70
N SER A 539 -7.94 27.19 -17.18
CA SER A 539 -6.86 26.44 -17.79
C SER A 539 -7.23 24.97 -17.97
N ARG A 540 -6.42 24.24 -18.73
CA ARG A 540 -6.57 22.79 -18.85
C ARG A 540 -6.59 22.14 -17.45
N PRO A 541 -7.60 21.33 -17.13
CA PRO A 541 -7.67 20.69 -15.83
C PRO A 541 -6.58 19.63 -15.66
N VAL A 542 -6.14 19.46 -14.42
CA VAL A 542 -5.31 18.34 -13.97
C VAL A 542 -6.04 17.62 -12.84
N ALA A 543 -5.74 16.33 -12.64
CA ALA A 543 -6.37 15.55 -11.60
C ALA A 543 -5.36 14.96 -10.61
N GLY A 544 -5.85 14.65 -9.42
CA GLY A 544 -5.11 14.01 -8.33
C GLY A 544 -5.97 13.98 -7.08
N ASP A 545 -5.63 13.13 -6.10
CA ASP A 545 -6.28 13.09 -4.78
C ASP A 545 -5.67 14.18 -3.86
N PHE A 546 -6.06 15.45 -4.08
CA PHE A 546 -5.46 16.61 -3.43
C PHE A 546 -6.00 16.82 -2.01
N ASP A 547 -7.18 16.29 -1.69
CA ASP A 547 -7.72 16.31 -0.34
C ASP A 547 -7.32 15.07 0.51
N GLY A 548 -6.93 13.97 -0.13
CA GLY A 548 -6.44 12.75 0.51
C GLY A 548 -7.55 11.76 0.89
N ASP A 549 -8.73 11.87 0.30
CA ASP A 549 -9.88 10.99 0.55
C ASP A 549 -9.88 9.70 -0.30
N GLY A 550 -8.95 9.59 -1.25
CA GLY A 550 -8.78 8.46 -2.15
C GLY A 550 -9.65 8.52 -3.41
N ILE A 551 -10.24 9.67 -3.73
CA ILE A 551 -11.04 9.93 -4.93
C ILE A 551 -10.32 11.01 -5.75
N GLY A 552 -10.39 10.91 -7.09
CA GLY A 552 -9.80 11.92 -7.96
C GLY A 552 -10.48 13.28 -7.83
N ASP A 553 -9.69 14.31 -7.53
CA ASP A 553 -10.08 15.72 -7.56
C ASP A 553 -9.60 16.37 -8.87
N LEU A 554 -10.12 17.57 -9.16
CA LEU A 554 -9.66 18.41 -10.27
C LEU A 554 -9.05 19.71 -9.77
N LEU A 555 -7.99 20.16 -10.44
CA LEU A 555 -7.41 21.50 -10.30
C LEU A 555 -7.39 22.22 -11.64
N ALA A 556 -7.70 23.51 -11.63
CA ALA A 556 -7.51 24.39 -12.78
C ALA A 556 -7.34 25.85 -12.33
N VAL A 557 -6.60 26.62 -13.12
CA VAL A 557 -6.40 28.05 -12.90
C VAL A 557 -7.51 28.80 -13.60
N ASN A 558 -8.21 29.69 -12.89
CA ASN A 558 -9.15 30.61 -13.51
C ASN A 558 -8.37 31.63 -14.34
N GLU A 559 -8.67 31.74 -15.63
CA GLU A 559 -7.87 32.56 -16.56
C GLU A 559 -8.07 34.06 -16.36
N ASP A 560 -9.21 34.49 -15.81
CA ASP A 560 -9.50 35.91 -15.57
C ASP A 560 -8.93 36.42 -14.24
N THR A 561 -8.96 35.59 -13.20
CA THR A 561 -8.57 35.97 -11.82
C THR A 561 -7.20 35.44 -11.42
N HIS A 562 -6.66 34.49 -12.19
CA HIS A 562 -5.39 33.82 -11.94
C HIS A 562 -5.30 33.09 -10.59
N VAL A 563 -6.47 32.65 -10.09
CA VAL A 563 -6.63 31.87 -8.87
C VAL A 563 -6.68 30.39 -9.23
N LEU A 564 -5.97 29.55 -8.47
CA LEU A 564 -6.10 28.09 -8.57
C LEU A 564 -7.37 27.66 -7.84
N HIS A 565 -8.20 26.87 -8.52
CA HIS A 565 -9.40 26.27 -7.97
C HIS A 565 -9.29 24.75 -7.91
N VAL A 566 -9.99 24.17 -6.95
CA VAL A 566 -10.15 22.73 -6.76
C VAL A 566 -11.62 22.33 -6.78
N TRP A 567 -11.92 21.18 -7.39
CA TRP A 567 -13.21 20.51 -7.33
C TRP A 567 -12.96 19.12 -6.76
N ASN A 568 -13.41 18.88 -5.52
CA ASN A 568 -13.12 17.60 -4.87
C ASN A 568 -14.07 16.52 -5.41
N GLY A 569 -13.53 15.35 -5.66
CA GLY A 569 -14.29 14.15 -5.97
C GLY A 569 -15.22 13.79 -4.81
N ARG A 570 -16.33 13.14 -5.13
CA ARG A 570 -17.28 12.60 -4.12
C ARG A 570 -17.63 11.13 -4.36
N GLY A 571 -16.95 10.50 -5.31
CA GLY A 571 -17.29 9.16 -5.79
C GLY A 571 -18.53 9.19 -6.69
N ALA A 572 -18.85 8.04 -7.28
CA ALA A 572 -20.04 7.86 -8.11
C ALA A 572 -20.19 8.95 -9.20
N ASN A 573 -19.07 9.41 -9.75
CA ASN A 573 -18.98 10.43 -10.77
C ASN A 573 -19.51 11.82 -10.37
N ASN A 574 -19.24 12.25 -9.14
CA ASN A 574 -19.69 13.54 -8.64
C ASN A 574 -18.53 14.36 -8.08
N PHE A 575 -18.69 15.69 -8.10
CA PHE A 575 -17.71 16.65 -7.59
C PHE A 575 -18.37 17.71 -6.70
N THR A 576 -17.55 18.42 -5.90
CA THR A 576 -17.96 19.66 -5.24
C THR A 576 -18.13 20.80 -6.24
N GLY A 577 -18.70 21.92 -5.79
CA GLY A 577 -18.45 23.21 -6.45
C GLY A 577 -16.98 23.62 -6.32
N ALA A 578 -16.53 24.54 -7.18
CA ALA A 578 -15.17 25.07 -7.16
C ALA A 578 -14.87 25.73 -5.80
N ALA A 579 -13.75 25.36 -5.20
CA ALA A 579 -13.18 26.03 -4.04
C ALA A 579 -11.85 26.70 -4.42
N GLU A 580 -11.55 27.85 -3.83
CA GLU A 580 -10.27 28.54 -4.07
C GLU A 580 -9.15 27.87 -3.26
N VAL A 581 -8.06 27.51 -3.93
CA VAL A 581 -6.80 27.12 -3.30
C VAL A 581 -5.95 28.35 -3.00
N GLY A 582 -5.88 29.30 -3.94
CA GLY A 582 -5.22 30.60 -3.73
C GLY A 582 -4.78 31.31 -5.01
N PRO A 583 -4.37 32.59 -4.91
CA PRO A 583 -3.95 33.42 -6.04
C PRO A 583 -2.50 33.15 -6.49
N GLY A 584 -2.08 33.78 -7.60
CA GLY A 584 -0.68 33.82 -8.05
C GLY A 584 -0.32 32.76 -9.10
N TRP A 585 -1.31 32.19 -9.76
CA TRP A 585 -1.12 31.09 -10.70
C TRP A 585 -1.02 31.51 -12.19
N GLU A 586 -1.07 32.82 -12.47
CA GLU A 586 -0.98 33.38 -13.83
C GLU A 586 0.20 32.81 -14.64
N PRO A 587 1.46 32.76 -14.13
CA PRO A 587 2.59 32.30 -14.94
C PRO A 587 2.59 30.79 -15.21
N TYR A 588 1.69 30.04 -14.58
CA TYR A 588 1.69 28.58 -14.51
C TYR A 588 0.49 27.94 -15.22
N ALA A 589 -0.54 28.72 -15.56
CA ALA A 589 -1.80 28.21 -16.12
C ALA A 589 -1.62 27.34 -17.38
N GLY A 590 -0.69 27.72 -18.28
CA GLY A 590 -0.46 27.00 -19.52
C GLY A 590 0.28 25.67 -19.38
N SER A 591 0.94 25.42 -18.25
CA SER A 591 1.84 24.28 -18.04
C SER A 591 1.53 23.47 -16.79
N LEU A 592 0.38 23.73 -16.13
CA LEU A 592 -0.03 23.01 -14.93
C LEU A 592 -0.13 21.50 -15.22
N MET A 593 0.48 20.72 -14.34
CA MET A 593 0.56 19.26 -14.43
C MET A 593 0.45 18.62 -13.04
N SER A 594 -0.14 17.43 -12.99
CA SER A 594 -0.08 16.54 -11.85
C SER A 594 1.12 15.62 -12.03
N LEU A 595 1.99 15.52 -11.02
CA LEU A 595 3.17 14.67 -11.06
C LEU A 595 2.99 13.36 -10.30
N GLY A 596 1.93 13.24 -9.50
CA GLY A 596 1.87 12.22 -8.47
C GLY A 596 2.86 12.50 -7.36
N ASP A 597 3.25 11.46 -6.63
CA ASP A 597 4.08 11.59 -5.43
C ASP A 597 5.57 11.58 -5.80
N VAL A 598 6.13 12.75 -6.11
CA VAL A 598 7.53 12.87 -6.55
C VAL A 598 8.52 12.94 -5.39
N ASN A 599 8.02 13.08 -4.16
CA ASN A 599 8.83 13.11 -2.94
C ASN A 599 8.63 11.87 -2.03
N GLY A 600 7.74 10.95 -2.39
CA GLY A 600 7.51 9.69 -1.69
C GLY A 600 6.74 9.83 -0.37
N ASP A 601 5.99 10.91 -0.14
CA ASP A 601 5.21 11.14 1.09
C ASP A 601 3.77 10.57 1.05
N GLY A 602 3.40 9.95 -0.06
CA GLY A 602 2.11 9.33 -0.32
C GLY A 602 1.03 10.31 -0.75
N ARG A 603 1.38 11.54 -1.18
CA ARG A 603 0.43 12.57 -1.63
C ARG A 603 0.78 13.06 -3.03
N PRO A 604 -0.22 13.39 -3.85
CA PRO A 604 0.05 13.92 -5.18
C PRO A 604 0.59 15.34 -5.11
N ASP A 605 1.67 15.56 -5.84
CA ASP A 605 2.33 16.83 -6.05
C ASP A 605 1.91 17.43 -7.40
N VAL A 606 2.01 18.76 -7.49
CA VAL A 606 1.74 19.48 -8.74
C VAL A 606 2.98 20.21 -9.19
N ALA A 607 3.12 20.39 -10.51
CA ALA A 607 4.18 21.20 -11.07
C ALA A 607 3.67 22.10 -12.18
N ALA A 608 4.49 23.09 -12.51
CA ALA A 608 4.28 23.97 -13.63
C ALA A 608 5.59 24.64 -14.03
N VAL A 609 5.70 24.95 -15.31
CA VAL A 609 6.78 25.77 -15.86
C VAL A 609 6.31 27.22 -15.87
N ASN A 610 7.05 28.10 -15.18
CA ASN A 610 6.81 29.52 -15.22
C ASN A 610 7.02 30.05 -16.67
N ALA A 611 5.98 30.58 -17.29
CA ALA A 611 5.97 30.97 -18.70
C ALA A 611 6.99 32.08 -19.06
N GLU A 612 7.31 32.94 -18.09
CA GLU A 612 8.24 34.06 -18.28
C GLU A 612 9.69 33.58 -18.21
N THR A 613 10.03 32.83 -17.16
CA THR A 613 11.42 32.45 -16.83
C THR A 613 11.83 31.10 -17.41
N GLY A 614 10.87 30.24 -17.73
CA GLY A 614 11.12 28.85 -18.12
C GLY A 614 11.59 27.95 -16.98
N THR A 615 11.37 28.35 -15.73
CA THR A 615 11.72 27.59 -14.54
C THR A 615 10.61 26.60 -14.19
N LEU A 616 10.97 25.33 -13.97
CA LEU A 616 10.06 24.32 -13.44
C LEU A 616 9.98 24.43 -11.92
N TYR A 617 8.77 24.51 -11.41
CA TYR A 617 8.46 24.49 -9.98
C TYR A 617 7.60 23.27 -9.64
N VAL A 618 7.87 22.70 -8.46
CA VAL A 618 7.07 21.63 -7.84
C VAL A 618 6.45 22.19 -6.55
N TRP A 619 5.19 21.84 -6.30
CA TRP A 619 4.48 22.14 -5.07
C TRP A 619 4.00 20.84 -4.45
N ASN A 620 4.60 20.47 -3.33
CA ASN A 620 4.33 19.18 -2.72
C ASN A 620 2.95 19.16 -2.05
N GLY A 621 2.19 18.10 -2.25
CA GLY A 621 0.87 17.90 -1.65
C GLY A 621 0.95 17.80 -0.13
N ARG A 622 -0.03 18.37 0.58
CA ARG A 622 -0.18 18.23 2.04
C ARG A 622 -1.51 17.62 2.46
N GLY A 623 -2.36 17.29 1.49
CA GLY A 623 -3.74 16.89 1.70
C GLY A 623 -4.64 18.05 2.14
N GLY A 624 -5.94 17.79 2.17
CA GLY A 624 -6.97 18.80 2.45
C GLY A 624 -6.87 20.02 1.54
N ASN A 625 -6.55 19.84 0.25
CA ASN A 625 -6.40 20.89 -0.77
C ASN A 625 -5.29 21.90 -0.49
N LYS A 626 -4.21 21.47 0.17
CA LYS A 626 -3.06 22.32 0.52
C LYS A 626 -1.79 21.83 -0.15
N PHE A 627 -0.97 22.80 -0.53
CA PHE A 627 0.34 22.57 -1.13
C PHE A 627 1.45 23.25 -0.31
N GLY A 628 2.66 22.72 -0.39
CA GLY A 628 3.87 23.33 0.13
C GLY A 628 4.26 24.61 -0.61
N SER A 629 5.36 25.22 -0.16
CA SER A 629 6.01 26.28 -0.93
C SER A 629 6.59 25.72 -2.22
N ALA A 630 6.55 26.50 -3.30
CA ALA A 630 7.16 26.11 -4.58
C ALA A 630 8.66 25.80 -4.42
N THR A 631 9.07 24.61 -4.83
CA THR A 631 10.46 24.19 -4.94
C THR A 631 10.90 24.36 -6.39
N SER A 632 11.99 25.10 -6.62
CA SER A 632 12.55 25.28 -7.97
C SER A 632 13.39 24.07 -8.37
N VAL A 633 13.02 23.39 -9.45
CA VAL A 633 13.81 22.30 -10.04
C VAL A 633 14.92 22.85 -10.95
N GLY A 634 14.72 24.03 -11.54
CA GLY A 634 15.71 24.74 -12.35
C GLY A 634 15.11 25.41 -13.59
N ALA A 635 15.93 26.18 -14.31
CA ALA A 635 15.56 26.87 -15.55
C ALA A 635 15.75 25.97 -16.80
N GLY A 636 15.24 26.42 -17.95
CA GLY A 636 15.46 25.76 -19.25
C GLY A 636 14.33 24.82 -19.71
N TRP A 637 13.20 24.80 -18.99
CA TRP A 637 12.08 23.91 -19.29
C TRP A 637 11.10 24.47 -20.33
N LYS A 638 11.26 25.74 -20.73
CA LYS A 638 10.36 26.43 -21.67
C LYS A 638 10.28 25.77 -23.04
N THR A 639 11.34 25.11 -23.50
CA THR A 639 11.32 24.37 -24.78
C THR A 639 10.76 22.97 -24.64
N SER A 640 10.52 22.53 -23.41
CA SER A 640 10.05 21.19 -23.08
C SER A 640 8.58 21.14 -22.73
N PHE A 641 7.86 22.26 -22.56
CA PHE A 641 6.45 22.28 -22.14
C PHE A 641 5.65 23.40 -22.80
#